data_AF-A0A2P5DIW3-F1
#
_entry.id   AF-A0A2P5DIW3-F1
#
_cell.length_a   1.000
_cell.length_b   1.000
_cell.length_c   1.000
_cell.angle_alpha   90.00
_cell.angle_beta   90.00
_cell.angle_gamma   90.00
#
_symmetry.space_group_name_H-M   'P 1'
#
loop_
_entity.id
_entity.type
_entity.pdbx_description
1 polymer ?
#
loop_
_entity_poly.entity_id
_entity_poly.type
_entity_poly.pdbx_seq_one_letter_code
_entity_poly.pdbx_strand_id
1 'polypeptide(L)'
;MSRWCRGLPFWLHDIPGIVYRTDNEPFKEQMQRFTSKIVNMMKAERLYASQGGPIILSQIENEYKMVEGAFHEKGDAYVRWAAAMAVGLQTGVPWVMCKQDDAPDPVINTCNGMRCGETFAGPNSPNKPALWTENWTSFYQAYGEKEYIRTPEDIAFHVALFIAKKGSYVNYYMYHGGTNFGRTGSAFVTTSYYDQAPIDEYGFTRQPKWGHLKDLHAAIKLCSNALLSKNQTTLPLSQLQQAYVYGDYDSGECAAFLVNSHSRDANVVFHNVSYFLPHSSISILPDCKTVAFITSKVSAQHDTRSMIPSEKFNSEGRWEEYKEAVPNFDNTSLRANLLLEHMNTTKDVSDYLWYTVRFLHDSPNPQAQLNVKSAGHVLRAFVNGNFVGAAHGSHSNPSFSLDNTVTLTKGMNYISLLSEMVGLPDNGPYMERKVAGLRRVKIRDKDLRSYSWGYQVGWVGEKLGIYSDVGSRKVQWNKFGSSANQTQPLTWYKTEFDAPTGNDPLALNLGSMGKGQAWVNGQSIGRYWVSFHTPKGQPSQTWYNVPRSFLKPSGNLLILIEEEIGNPLWISLDRVVRTRACAQVSDSHLPPVSSWVVEKQRRDGKKYRQGCRKTVPYVQLSCRPGNSISKILFASYGTPFGNCQSYAQGSCHASNSKTIVEQDCLGKRSCSISVTSKRFGDPCPGLPKTLVVDAQCK
;
A
#
# COMPACT_ATOMS: atom_id res chain seq x y z
N MET A 1 -8.37 -1.66 -7.04
CA MET A 1 -7.49 -1.41 -8.22
C MET A 1 -6.02 -1.69 -7.87
N SER A 2 -5.34 -2.61 -8.57
CA SER A 2 -3.97 -3.12 -8.27
C SER A 2 -2.82 -2.10 -8.35
N ARG A 3 -3.05 -0.86 -8.83
CA ARG A 3 -2.06 0.22 -9.00
C ARG A 3 -0.72 -0.25 -9.64
N TRP A 4 -0.81 -1.24 -10.52
CA TRP A 4 0.28 -1.81 -11.32
C TRP A 4 -0.10 -1.65 -12.79
N CYS A 5 0.42 -0.66 -13.55
CA CYS A 5 0.09 -0.33 -14.97
C CYS A 5 -1.28 -0.84 -15.52
N ARG A 6 -2.33 -0.82 -14.70
CA ARG A 6 -3.55 -1.67 -14.80
C ARG A 6 -3.41 -3.15 -15.22
N GLY A 7 -2.21 -3.68 -15.33
CA GLY A 7 -1.95 -5.02 -15.85
C GLY A 7 -2.05 -5.17 -17.36
N LEU A 8 -2.22 -4.07 -18.11
CA LEU A 8 -2.23 -4.11 -19.57
C LEU A 8 -0.79 -3.95 -20.08
N PRO A 9 -0.28 -4.88 -20.89
CA PRO A 9 1.05 -4.75 -21.46
C PRO A 9 1.08 -3.63 -22.51
N PHE A 10 2.16 -2.85 -22.55
CA PHE A 10 2.22 -1.67 -23.42
C PHE A 10 2.01 -2.01 -24.90
N TRP A 11 2.51 -3.14 -25.40
CA TRP A 11 2.37 -3.55 -26.80
C TRP A 11 0.90 -3.66 -27.27
N LEU A 12 -0.06 -3.80 -26.34
CA LEU A 12 -1.48 -3.78 -26.67
C LEU A 12 -1.89 -2.45 -27.32
N HIS A 13 -1.21 -1.35 -26.98
CA HIS A 13 -1.44 0.00 -27.51
C HIS A 13 -1.21 0.08 -29.02
N ASP A 14 -0.30 -0.76 -29.53
CA ASP A 14 0.14 -0.71 -30.92
C ASP A 14 -0.76 -1.52 -31.87
N ILE A 15 -1.79 -2.20 -31.33
CA ILE A 15 -2.75 -2.94 -32.15
C ILE A 15 -3.63 -1.94 -32.93
N PRO A 16 -3.67 -2.01 -34.28
CA PRO A 16 -4.46 -1.09 -35.08
C PRO A 16 -5.94 -1.10 -34.69
N GLY A 17 -6.51 0.08 -34.47
CA GLY A 17 -7.93 0.26 -34.16
C GLY A 17 -8.36 -0.23 -32.77
N ILE A 18 -7.41 -0.56 -31.88
CA ILE A 18 -7.75 -1.01 -30.54
C ILE A 18 -8.35 0.13 -29.70
N VAL A 19 -9.34 -0.23 -28.88
CA VAL A 19 -9.88 0.65 -27.84
C VAL A 19 -10.02 -0.20 -26.58
N TYR A 20 -9.41 0.24 -25.48
CA TYR A 20 -9.37 -0.59 -24.28
C TYR A 20 -10.72 -0.65 -23.58
N ARG A 21 -11.06 -1.83 -23.07
CA ARG A 21 -12.20 -2.07 -22.18
C ARG A 21 -13.51 -1.55 -22.79
N THR A 22 -13.80 -1.93 -24.02
CA THR A 22 -15.07 -1.64 -24.70
C THR A 22 -15.38 -2.73 -25.70
N ASP A 23 -16.54 -2.66 -26.36
CA ASP A 23 -16.91 -3.59 -27.42
C ASP A 23 -16.09 -3.30 -28.70
N ASN A 24 -14.85 -3.79 -28.67
CA ASN A 24 -13.82 -3.63 -29.67
C ASN A 24 -13.18 -5.00 -29.91
N GLU A 25 -13.31 -5.52 -31.13
CA GLU A 25 -12.89 -6.89 -31.45
C GLU A 25 -11.41 -7.17 -31.15
N PRO A 26 -10.45 -6.30 -31.54
CA PRO A 26 -9.04 -6.52 -31.19
C PRO A 26 -8.80 -6.64 -29.68
N PHE A 27 -9.43 -5.79 -28.86
CA PHE A 27 -9.28 -5.86 -27.41
C PHE A 27 -9.91 -7.13 -26.83
N LYS A 28 -11.13 -7.48 -27.28
CA LYS A 28 -11.84 -8.69 -26.84
C LYS A 28 -11.04 -9.96 -27.12
N GLU A 29 -10.45 -10.06 -28.31
CA GLU A 29 -9.60 -11.19 -28.70
C GLU A 29 -8.40 -11.36 -27.75
N GLN A 30 -7.66 -10.28 -27.49
CA GLN A 30 -6.48 -10.35 -26.61
C GLN A 30 -6.87 -10.64 -25.16
N MET A 31 -7.94 -10.03 -24.66
CA MET A 31 -8.47 -10.29 -23.32
C MET A 31 -8.92 -11.75 -23.17
N GLN A 32 -9.67 -12.28 -24.13
CA GLN A 32 -10.11 -13.67 -24.12
C GLN A 32 -8.92 -14.63 -24.20
N ARG A 33 -7.93 -14.36 -25.05
CA ARG A 33 -6.72 -15.18 -25.18
C ARG A 33 -5.95 -15.29 -23.86
N PHE A 34 -5.71 -14.15 -23.19
CA PHE A 34 -5.01 -14.15 -21.92
C PHE A 34 -5.84 -14.82 -20.81
N THR A 35 -7.13 -14.47 -20.70
CA THR A 35 -8.03 -15.05 -19.69
C THR A 35 -8.12 -16.58 -19.84
N SER A 36 -8.30 -17.06 -21.07
CA SER A 36 -8.34 -18.49 -21.37
C SER A 36 -7.04 -19.20 -21.00
N LYS A 37 -5.89 -18.58 -21.32
CA LYS A 37 -4.57 -19.12 -20.94
C LYS A 37 -4.46 -19.27 -19.42
N ILE A 38 -4.79 -18.24 -18.64
CA ILE A 38 -4.70 -18.29 -17.18
C ILE A 38 -5.66 -19.33 -16.61
N VAL A 39 -6.92 -19.36 -17.05
CA VAL A 39 -7.90 -20.36 -16.59
C VAL A 39 -7.43 -21.78 -16.92
N ASN A 40 -6.92 -22.02 -18.13
CA ASN A 40 -6.40 -23.34 -18.52
C ASN A 40 -5.18 -23.75 -17.69
N MET A 41 -4.27 -22.82 -17.38
CA MET A 41 -3.15 -23.08 -16.47
C MET A 41 -3.64 -23.46 -15.07
N MET A 42 -4.60 -22.70 -14.50
CA MET A 42 -5.16 -23.01 -13.18
C MET A 42 -5.88 -24.38 -13.17
N LYS A 43 -6.57 -24.72 -14.27
CA LYS A 43 -7.21 -26.03 -14.43
C LYS A 43 -6.23 -27.17 -14.54
N ALA A 44 -5.14 -26.99 -15.30
CA ALA A 44 -4.10 -28.00 -15.47
C ALA A 44 -3.45 -28.37 -14.13
N GLU A 45 -3.23 -27.36 -13.28
CA GLU A 45 -2.69 -27.52 -11.93
C GLU A 45 -3.76 -27.87 -10.87
N ARG A 46 -5.02 -28.12 -11.28
CA ARG A 46 -6.16 -28.48 -10.42
C ARG A 46 -6.39 -27.48 -9.27
N LEU A 47 -6.20 -26.19 -9.55
CA LEU A 47 -6.26 -25.15 -8.51
C LEU A 47 -7.67 -24.65 -8.21
N TYR A 48 -8.68 -24.97 -9.03
CA TYR A 48 -10.07 -24.64 -8.72
C TYR A 48 -10.65 -25.57 -7.65
N ALA A 49 -11.49 -25.03 -6.77
CA ALA A 49 -12.15 -25.80 -5.71
C ALA A 49 -13.03 -26.94 -6.25
N SER A 50 -13.61 -26.77 -7.43
CA SER A 50 -14.29 -27.82 -8.20
C SER A 50 -13.38 -29.03 -8.55
N GLN A 51 -12.06 -28.84 -8.52
CA GLN A 51 -11.03 -29.86 -8.77
C GLN A 51 -10.26 -30.24 -7.49
N GLY A 52 -10.68 -29.75 -6.31
CA GLY A 52 -10.02 -29.95 -5.03
C GLY A 52 -8.95 -28.91 -4.66
N GLY A 53 -8.78 -27.87 -5.47
CA GLY A 53 -7.82 -26.79 -5.24
C GLY A 53 -8.34 -25.62 -4.39
N PRO A 54 -7.52 -24.58 -4.15
CA PRO A 54 -7.85 -23.49 -3.24
C PRO A 54 -8.70 -22.34 -3.86
N ILE A 55 -8.84 -22.25 -5.19
CA ILE A 55 -9.52 -21.13 -5.85
C ILE A 55 -11.04 -21.33 -5.77
N ILE A 56 -11.72 -20.49 -4.97
CA ILE A 56 -13.17 -20.55 -4.72
C ILE A 56 -13.99 -19.50 -5.47
N LEU A 57 -13.35 -18.44 -5.99
CA LEU A 57 -13.97 -17.34 -6.73
C LEU A 57 -13.00 -16.84 -7.80
N SER A 58 -13.52 -16.31 -8.90
CA SER A 58 -12.72 -15.62 -9.94
C SER A 58 -13.37 -14.30 -10.31
N GLN A 59 -12.58 -13.27 -10.61
CA GLN A 59 -13.10 -11.97 -11.02
C GLN A 59 -12.76 -11.73 -12.50
N ILE A 60 -13.75 -11.29 -13.27
CA ILE A 60 -13.53 -10.76 -14.62
C ILE A 60 -13.72 -9.24 -14.58
N GLU A 61 -12.89 -8.50 -15.30
CA GLU A 61 -12.85 -7.03 -15.23
C GLU A 61 -12.59 -6.48 -13.79
N ASN A 62 -12.50 -5.15 -13.67
CA ASN A 62 -12.34 -4.49 -12.37
C ASN A 62 -12.91 -3.07 -12.38
N GLU A 63 -13.94 -2.84 -11.57
CA GLU A 63 -14.60 -1.53 -11.39
C GLU A 63 -15.00 -0.89 -12.72
N TYR A 64 -15.56 -1.71 -13.63
CA TYR A 64 -15.83 -1.27 -15.00
C TYR A 64 -16.99 -0.26 -15.07
N LYS A 65 -18.00 -0.36 -14.19
CA LYS A 65 -19.10 0.62 -14.12
C LYS A 65 -18.63 2.07 -13.97
N MET A 66 -17.45 2.29 -13.37
CA MET A 66 -16.86 3.62 -13.22
C MET A 66 -16.44 4.26 -14.55
N VAL A 67 -16.27 3.47 -15.62
CA VAL A 67 -15.86 3.95 -16.96
C VAL A 67 -16.85 3.56 -18.06
N GLU A 68 -17.77 2.63 -17.80
CA GLU A 68 -18.73 2.09 -18.76
C GLU A 68 -19.50 3.19 -19.52
N GLY A 69 -20.02 4.18 -18.79
CA GLY A 69 -20.81 5.26 -19.40
C GLY A 69 -20.04 6.09 -20.44
N ALA A 70 -18.71 6.10 -20.41
CA ALA A 70 -17.89 6.80 -21.40
C ALA A 70 -17.88 6.11 -22.78
N PHE A 71 -18.34 4.85 -22.84
CA PHE A 71 -18.41 4.05 -24.06
C PHE A 71 -19.85 3.87 -24.61
N HIS A 72 -20.84 4.50 -23.97
CA HIS A 72 -22.24 4.40 -24.34
C HIS A 72 -22.69 2.94 -24.49
N GLU A 73 -23.46 2.60 -25.53
CA GLU A 73 -23.99 1.25 -25.79
C GLU A 73 -22.90 0.17 -25.90
N LYS A 74 -21.67 0.54 -26.28
CA LYS A 74 -20.54 -0.39 -26.36
C LYS A 74 -20.02 -0.81 -24.98
N GLY A 75 -20.28 -0.02 -23.94
CA GLY A 75 -19.97 -0.40 -22.56
C GLY A 75 -20.82 -1.59 -22.12
N ASP A 76 -22.13 -1.45 -22.26
CA ASP A 76 -23.10 -2.49 -21.88
C ASP A 76 -22.89 -3.79 -22.67
N ALA A 77 -22.66 -3.68 -23.99
CA ALA A 77 -22.38 -4.82 -24.86
C ALA A 77 -21.10 -5.57 -24.43
N TYR A 78 -20.06 -4.81 -24.07
CA TYR A 78 -18.80 -5.36 -23.56
C TYR A 78 -18.97 -6.08 -22.23
N VAL A 79 -19.73 -5.55 -21.28
CA VAL A 79 -19.98 -6.22 -19.98
C VAL A 79 -20.67 -7.55 -20.18
N ARG A 80 -21.70 -7.60 -21.04
CA ARG A 80 -22.40 -8.85 -21.36
C ARG A 80 -21.46 -9.86 -22.01
N TRP A 81 -20.63 -9.42 -22.96
CA TRP A 81 -19.63 -10.27 -23.59
C TRP A 81 -18.59 -10.79 -22.57
N ALA A 82 -18.03 -9.92 -21.72
CA ALA A 82 -16.97 -10.28 -20.78
C ALA A 82 -17.48 -11.30 -19.76
N ALA A 83 -18.70 -11.11 -19.25
CA ALA A 83 -19.34 -12.06 -18.36
C ALA A 83 -19.61 -13.41 -19.05
N ALA A 84 -20.19 -13.40 -20.26
CA ALA A 84 -20.45 -14.62 -21.02
C ALA A 84 -19.17 -15.39 -21.36
N MET A 85 -18.11 -14.69 -21.77
CA MET A 85 -16.78 -15.26 -22.04
C MET A 85 -16.22 -15.93 -20.78
N ALA A 86 -16.20 -15.23 -19.65
CA ALA A 86 -15.66 -15.77 -18.40
C ALA A 86 -16.43 -17.01 -17.90
N VAL A 87 -17.77 -16.95 -17.91
CA VAL A 87 -18.63 -18.08 -17.53
C VAL A 87 -18.45 -19.27 -18.48
N GLY A 88 -18.31 -19.00 -19.78
CA GLY A 88 -18.04 -20.00 -20.81
C GLY A 88 -16.73 -20.77 -20.63
N LEU A 89 -15.77 -20.25 -19.85
CA LEU A 89 -14.55 -20.96 -19.52
C LEU A 89 -14.75 -22.10 -18.50
N GLN A 90 -15.95 -22.26 -17.93
CA GLN A 90 -16.35 -23.40 -17.09
C GLN A 90 -15.34 -23.74 -15.99
N THR A 91 -15.01 -22.78 -15.13
CA THR A 91 -14.09 -22.96 -14.00
C THR A 91 -14.67 -23.87 -12.91
N GLY A 92 -15.99 -24.03 -12.87
CA GLY A 92 -16.70 -24.77 -11.82
C GLY A 92 -16.82 -24.00 -10.50
N VAL A 93 -16.42 -22.72 -10.47
CA VAL A 93 -16.58 -21.82 -9.32
C VAL A 93 -17.23 -20.50 -9.76
N PRO A 94 -17.87 -19.74 -8.85
CA PRO A 94 -18.54 -18.49 -9.21
C PRO A 94 -17.58 -17.42 -9.77
N TRP A 95 -18.13 -16.62 -10.69
CA TRP A 95 -17.50 -15.39 -11.18
C TRP A 95 -18.08 -14.15 -10.48
N VAL A 96 -17.23 -13.16 -10.25
CA VAL A 96 -17.61 -11.86 -9.69
C VAL A 96 -17.20 -10.70 -10.61
N MET A 97 -17.90 -9.57 -10.49
CA MET A 97 -17.50 -8.27 -11.03
C MET A 97 -17.66 -7.20 -9.95
N CYS A 98 -16.58 -6.51 -9.62
CA CYS A 98 -16.59 -5.48 -8.58
C CYS A 98 -17.05 -4.13 -9.11
N LYS A 99 -17.87 -3.42 -8.33
CA LYS A 99 -18.59 -2.19 -8.75
C LYS A 99 -19.22 -2.35 -10.14
N GLN A 100 -20.12 -3.32 -10.28
CA GLN A 100 -20.84 -3.58 -11.53
C GLN A 100 -22.29 -3.95 -11.23
N ASP A 101 -23.13 -2.95 -11.00
CA ASP A 101 -24.50 -3.17 -10.49
C ASP A 101 -25.41 -3.92 -11.49
N ASP A 102 -25.06 -3.93 -12.77
CA ASP A 102 -25.72 -4.65 -13.87
C ASP A 102 -24.96 -5.91 -14.32
N ALA A 103 -24.11 -6.48 -13.47
CA ALA A 103 -23.44 -7.76 -13.77
C ALA A 103 -24.47 -8.84 -14.12
N PRO A 104 -24.41 -9.43 -15.33
CA PRO A 104 -25.43 -10.37 -15.79
C PRO A 104 -25.31 -11.72 -15.08
N ASP A 105 -26.43 -12.43 -14.94
CA ASP A 105 -26.43 -13.77 -14.35
C ASP A 105 -25.55 -14.74 -15.16
N PRO A 106 -24.82 -15.66 -14.51
CA PRO A 106 -24.76 -15.93 -13.06
C PRO A 106 -23.69 -15.13 -12.28
N VAL A 107 -23.09 -14.08 -12.87
CA VAL A 107 -21.98 -13.34 -12.26
C VAL A 107 -22.47 -12.49 -11.08
N ILE A 108 -21.72 -12.51 -9.98
CA ILE A 108 -22.08 -11.81 -8.74
C ILE A 108 -21.47 -10.40 -8.73
N ASN A 109 -22.30 -9.35 -8.58
CA ASN A 109 -21.82 -8.00 -8.37
C ASN A 109 -21.31 -7.82 -6.94
N THR A 110 -20.18 -7.13 -6.78
CA THR A 110 -19.53 -6.96 -5.47
C THR A 110 -19.21 -5.51 -5.16
N CYS A 111 -18.98 -5.22 -3.88
CA CYS A 111 -18.63 -3.88 -3.41
C CYS A 111 -17.12 -3.69 -3.22
N ASN A 112 -16.65 -2.49 -3.53
CA ASN A 112 -15.32 -1.98 -3.18
C ASN A 112 -15.46 -0.63 -2.47
N GLY A 113 -14.59 -0.39 -1.49
CA GLY A 113 -14.54 0.87 -0.76
C GLY A 113 -14.18 0.67 0.70
N MET A 114 -14.25 1.74 1.49
CA MET A 114 -14.03 1.67 2.94
C MET A 114 -15.29 1.26 3.71
N ARG A 115 -16.49 1.55 3.17
CA ARG A 115 -17.74 1.57 3.94
C ARG A 115 -18.87 0.75 3.33
N CYS A 116 -18.57 -0.38 2.70
CA CYS A 116 -19.60 -1.19 2.03
C CYS A 116 -20.73 -1.67 2.97
N GLY A 117 -20.51 -1.77 4.29
CA GLY A 117 -21.61 -2.01 5.25
C GLY A 117 -22.70 -0.92 5.26
N GLU A 118 -22.34 0.30 4.84
CA GLU A 118 -23.24 1.44 4.69
C GLU A 118 -23.62 1.69 3.24
N THR A 119 -22.63 1.66 2.33
CA THR A 119 -22.78 2.16 0.97
C THR A 119 -23.22 1.11 -0.05
N PHE A 120 -23.12 -0.19 0.26
CA PHE A 120 -23.54 -1.22 -0.68
C PHE A 120 -25.05 -1.40 -0.64
N ALA A 121 -25.72 -1.17 -1.77
CA ALA A 121 -27.16 -1.38 -1.91
C ALA A 121 -27.54 -2.87 -1.77
N GLY A 122 -26.61 -3.78 -2.09
CA GLY A 122 -26.81 -5.22 -2.07
C GLY A 122 -26.52 -5.85 -3.43
N PRO A 123 -26.60 -7.19 -3.52
CA PRO A 123 -26.48 -7.90 -4.78
C PRO A 123 -27.64 -7.51 -5.70
N ASN A 124 -27.40 -7.54 -7.02
CA ASN A 124 -28.37 -7.17 -8.04
C ASN A 124 -29.45 -8.24 -8.32
N SER A 125 -29.45 -9.32 -7.54
CA SER A 125 -30.45 -10.38 -7.54
C SER A 125 -30.57 -10.97 -6.14
N PRO A 126 -31.78 -11.33 -5.67
CA PRO A 126 -31.96 -11.94 -4.34
C PRO A 126 -31.29 -13.31 -4.19
N ASN A 127 -30.95 -13.97 -5.31
CA ASN A 127 -30.31 -15.28 -5.33
C ASN A 127 -28.77 -15.20 -5.27
N LYS A 128 -28.20 -13.99 -5.14
CA LYS A 128 -26.75 -13.77 -5.08
C LYS A 128 -26.32 -13.37 -3.66
N PRO A 129 -25.14 -13.79 -3.20
CA PRO A 129 -24.61 -13.37 -1.91
C PRO A 129 -24.06 -11.93 -1.97
N ALA A 130 -24.09 -11.23 -0.83
CA ALA A 130 -23.41 -9.94 -0.69
C ALA A 130 -21.91 -10.16 -0.41
N LEU A 131 -21.06 -9.68 -1.33
CA LEU A 131 -19.60 -9.82 -1.25
C LEU A 131 -18.90 -8.45 -1.29
N TRP A 132 -17.89 -8.28 -0.44
CA TRP A 132 -17.02 -7.10 -0.39
C TRP A 132 -15.60 -7.49 -0.81
N THR A 133 -15.27 -7.21 -2.07
CA THR A 133 -14.01 -7.64 -2.71
C THR A 133 -12.82 -6.73 -2.40
N GLU A 134 -13.04 -5.45 -2.10
CA GLU A 134 -11.97 -4.55 -1.66
C GLU A 134 -12.39 -3.70 -0.46
N ASN A 135 -12.09 -4.18 0.75
CA ASN A 135 -12.14 -3.38 1.97
C ASN A 135 -10.83 -2.62 2.14
N TRP A 136 -10.82 -1.34 1.76
CA TRP A 136 -9.60 -0.54 1.73
C TRP A 136 -9.01 -0.32 3.13
N THR A 137 -7.93 -1.02 3.49
CA THR A 137 -7.33 -0.97 4.84
C THR A 137 -6.50 0.29 5.11
N SER A 138 -6.25 1.05 4.05
CA SER A 138 -5.55 2.33 3.94
C SER A 138 -5.74 2.82 2.50
N PHE A 139 -4.87 3.68 2.01
CA PHE A 139 -4.78 4.10 0.62
C PHE A 139 -3.33 3.96 0.14
N TYR A 140 -3.13 3.75 -1.16
CA TYR A 140 -1.79 3.81 -1.72
C TYR A 140 -1.22 5.23 -1.56
N GLN A 141 0.11 5.34 -1.52
CA GLN A 141 0.79 6.62 -1.43
C GLN A 141 1.39 6.96 -2.78
N ALA A 142 1.33 8.24 -3.16
CA ALA A 142 2.07 8.77 -4.29
C ALA A 142 3.23 9.65 -3.79
N TYR A 143 4.29 9.76 -4.60
CA TYR A 143 5.37 10.70 -4.33
C TYR A 143 4.82 12.13 -4.22
N GLY A 144 5.23 12.85 -3.17
CA GLY A 144 4.74 14.18 -2.79
C GLY A 144 3.49 14.17 -1.92
N GLU A 145 2.86 13.02 -1.66
CA GLU A 145 1.64 12.91 -0.86
C GLU A 145 1.91 12.32 0.55
N LYS A 146 1.06 12.69 1.51
CA LYS A 146 1.09 12.14 2.87
C LYS A 146 0.38 10.78 2.91
N GLU A 147 0.86 9.88 3.75
CA GLU A 147 0.20 8.62 4.05
C GLU A 147 -1.20 8.80 4.66
N TYR A 148 -2.16 7.98 4.20
CA TYR A 148 -3.50 7.90 4.77
C TYR A 148 -3.61 6.71 5.75
N ILE A 149 -3.86 7.00 7.02
CA ILE A 149 -3.99 5.96 8.06
C ILE A 149 -5.46 5.74 8.38
N ARG A 150 -5.97 4.54 8.05
CA ARG A 150 -7.28 4.06 8.49
C ARG A 150 -7.15 3.30 9.80
N THR A 151 -7.98 3.62 10.79
CA THR A 151 -7.90 3.04 12.14
C THR A 151 -8.45 1.60 12.18
N PRO A 152 -7.94 0.72 13.07
CA PRO A 152 -8.51 -0.61 13.27
C PRO A 152 -10.00 -0.61 13.59
N GLU A 153 -10.45 0.35 14.39
CA GLU A 153 -11.81 0.49 14.90
C GLU A 153 -12.79 0.76 13.76
N ASP A 154 -12.44 1.68 12.84
CA ASP A 154 -13.26 1.99 11.66
C ASP A 154 -13.35 0.79 10.71
N ILE A 155 -12.23 0.08 10.48
CA ILE A 155 -12.26 -1.15 9.68
C ILE A 155 -13.15 -2.20 10.35
N ALA A 156 -12.99 -2.40 11.66
CA ALA A 156 -13.77 -3.40 12.40
C ALA A 156 -15.27 -3.07 12.41
N PHE A 157 -15.62 -1.79 12.58
CA PHE A 157 -17.00 -1.29 12.54
C PHE A 157 -17.66 -1.63 11.20
N HIS A 158 -17.06 -1.24 10.07
CA HIS A 158 -17.69 -1.46 8.77
C HIS A 158 -17.73 -2.95 8.39
N VAL A 159 -16.75 -3.75 8.79
CA VAL A 159 -16.78 -5.21 8.58
C VAL A 159 -17.89 -5.86 9.40
N ALA A 160 -18.00 -5.53 10.69
CA ALA A 160 -19.06 -6.05 11.54
C ALA A 160 -20.45 -5.62 11.04
N LEU A 161 -20.60 -4.37 10.59
CA LEU A 161 -21.85 -3.87 10.02
C LEU A 161 -22.23 -4.60 8.73
N PHE A 162 -21.26 -4.80 7.83
CA PHE A 162 -21.49 -5.53 6.58
C PHE A 162 -21.97 -6.95 6.86
N ILE A 163 -21.34 -7.66 7.79
CA ILE A 163 -21.73 -9.03 8.18
C ILE A 163 -23.10 -9.04 8.88
N ALA A 164 -23.35 -8.09 9.78
CA ALA A 164 -24.65 -7.95 10.44
C ALA A 164 -25.80 -7.82 9.42
N LYS A 165 -25.56 -7.10 8.32
CA LYS A 165 -26.48 -6.88 7.19
C LYS A 165 -26.38 -7.97 6.10
N LYS A 166 -26.15 -9.23 6.48
CA LYS A 166 -26.10 -10.42 5.60
C LYS A 166 -24.89 -10.48 4.64
N GLY A 167 -23.86 -9.69 4.90
CA GLY A 167 -22.58 -9.78 4.21
C GLY A 167 -21.88 -11.11 4.50
N SER A 168 -21.44 -11.82 3.45
CA SER A 168 -20.92 -13.20 3.56
C SER A 168 -19.45 -13.35 3.15
N TYR A 169 -18.86 -12.32 2.55
CA TYR A 169 -17.45 -12.31 2.16
C TYR A 169 -16.86 -10.90 2.31
N VAL A 170 -15.70 -10.80 2.94
CA VAL A 170 -14.94 -9.55 3.07
C VAL A 170 -13.48 -9.84 2.78
N ASN A 171 -12.92 -9.15 1.79
CA ASN A 171 -11.50 -9.18 1.47
C ASN A 171 -10.82 -7.85 1.83
N TYR A 172 -9.73 -7.92 2.58
CA TYR A 172 -8.95 -6.75 2.96
C TYR A 172 -8.02 -6.34 1.83
N TYR A 173 -8.22 -5.13 1.28
CA TYR A 173 -7.39 -4.56 0.24
C TYR A 173 -6.56 -3.39 0.82
N MET A 174 -5.30 -3.56 1.19
CA MET A 174 -4.53 -4.80 1.19
C MET A 174 -4.48 -5.43 2.59
N TYR A 175 -4.36 -6.76 2.63
CA TYR A 175 -3.95 -7.46 3.84
C TYR A 175 -2.43 -7.38 4.03
N HIS A 176 -1.67 -7.61 2.95
CA HIS A 176 -0.26 -7.27 2.78
C HIS A 176 -0.11 -6.55 1.45
N GLY A 177 0.49 -5.36 1.45
CA GLY A 177 0.73 -4.59 0.23
C GLY A 177 2.06 -4.92 -0.44
N GLY A 178 3.15 -4.83 0.32
CA GLY A 178 4.50 -5.14 -0.16
C GLY A 178 5.18 -3.96 -0.85
N THR A 179 5.93 -4.24 -1.93
CA THR A 179 6.78 -3.27 -2.62
C THR A 179 6.58 -3.37 -4.13
N ASN A 180 6.45 -2.22 -4.79
CA ASN A 180 6.49 -2.08 -6.25
C ASN A 180 7.95 -2.14 -6.74
N PHE A 181 8.51 -3.35 -6.84
CA PHE A 181 9.85 -3.55 -7.38
C PHE A 181 9.93 -3.17 -8.88
N GLY A 182 11.15 -2.89 -9.34
CA GLY A 182 11.37 -2.49 -10.73
C GLY A 182 10.73 -1.14 -11.06
N ARG A 183 10.18 -1.04 -12.27
CA ARG A 183 9.69 0.22 -12.83
C ARG A 183 8.29 0.13 -13.45
N THR A 184 7.53 -0.93 -13.17
CA THR A 184 6.19 -1.10 -13.78
C THR A 184 5.05 -0.77 -12.81
N GLY A 185 5.35 -0.02 -11.73
CA GLY A 185 4.33 0.59 -10.87
C GLY A 185 3.55 1.69 -11.59
N SER A 186 2.34 1.98 -11.09
CA SER A 186 1.48 3.06 -11.62
C SER A 186 2.08 4.45 -11.46
N ALA A 187 1.62 5.39 -12.30
CA ALA A 187 2.03 6.79 -12.32
C ALA A 187 2.10 7.41 -10.91
N PHE A 188 3.28 7.90 -10.53
CA PHE A 188 3.60 8.55 -9.25
C PHE A 188 3.44 7.69 -7.98
N VAL A 189 2.95 6.45 -8.06
CA VAL A 189 2.81 5.58 -6.88
C VAL A 189 4.20 5.27 -6.32
N THR A 190 4.34 5.36 -5.00
CA THR A 190 5.61 5.09 -4.32
C THR A 190 6.04 3.64 -4.51
N THR A 191 7.35 3.39 -4.35
CA THR A 191 7.89 2.03 -4.33
C THR A 191 7.33 1.20 -3.17
N SER A 192 7.15 1.80 -1.99
CA SER A 192 6.37 1.16 -0.91
C SER A 192 4.90 1.07 -1.29
N TYR A 193 4.25 -0.08 -1.09
CA TYR A 193 2.84 -0.28 -1.41
C TYR A 193 2.05 -0.73 -0.18
N TYR A 194 1.12 0.11 0.29
CA TYR A 194 0.21 -0.22 1.41
C TYR A 194 0.93 -0.61 2.72
N ASP A 195 2.01 0.11 3.10
CA ASP A 195 2.74 -0.13 4.36
C ASP A 195 1.86 -0.03 5.64
N GLN A 196 0.70 0.61 5.53
CA GLN A 196 -0.28 0.74 6.61
C GLN A 196 -1.29 -0.42 6.69
N ALA A 197 -1.14 -1.47 5.86
CA ALA A 197 -1.97 -2.68 5.88
C ALA A 197 -1.78 -3.49 7.19
N PRO A 198 -2.65 -4.48 7.48
CA PRO A 198 -2.48 -5.39 8.62
C PRO A 198 -1.12 -6.11 8.65
N ILE A 199 -0.53 -6.39 7.49
CA ILE A 199 0.87 -6.79 7.35
C ILE A 199 1.60 -5.67 6.60
N ASP A 200 2.63 -5.10 7.21
CA ASP A 200 3.40 -3.98 6.65
C ASP A 200 4.23 -4.40 5.41
N GLU A 201 4.93 -3.44 4.80
CA GLU A 201 5.75 -3.68 3.60
C GLU A 201 6.79 -4.81 3.80
N TYR A 202 7.31 -4.94 5.02
CA TYR A 202 8.41 -5.85 5.37
C TYR A 202 7.92 -7.20 5.90
N GLY A 203 6.60 -7.45 5.89
CA GLY A 203 6.00 -8.70 6.33
C GLY A 203 5.73 -8.79 7.83
N PHE A 204 5.80 -7.68 8.57
CA PHE A 204 5.45 -7.66 9.99
C PHE A 204 3.95 -7.46 10.20
N THR A 205 3.38 -8.17 11.18
CA THR A 205 2.03 -7.85 11.67
C THR A 205 2.02 -6.44 12.25
N ARG A 206 1.26 -5.53 11.65
CA ARG A 206 1.12 -4.14 12.09
C ARG A 206 0.11 -4.04 13.21
N GLN A 207 0.57 -3.76 14.42
CA GLN A 207 -0.30 -3.69 15.58
C GLN A 207 -0.70 -2.24 15.90
N PRO A 208 -1.94 -2.00 16.38
CA PRO A 208 -2.94 -2.98 16.82
C PRO A 208 -3.85 -3.48 15.68
N LYS A 209 -3.69 -2.98 14.45
CA LYS A 209 -4.61 -3.25 13.33
C LYS A 209 -4.81 -4.74 13.08
N TRP A 210 -3.72 -5.50 12.96
CA TRP A 210 -3.79 -6.94 12.74
C TRP A 210 -4.44 -7.68 13.92
N GLY A 211 -4.05 -7.36 15.15
CA GLY A 211 -4.56 -8.02 16.35
C GLY A 211 -6.05 -7.77 16.55
N HIS A 212 -6.50 -6.52 16.39
CA HIS A 212 -7.91 -6.15 16.51
C HIS A 212 -8.79 -6.84 15.48
N LEU A 213 -8.34 -6.90 14.22
CA LEU A 213 -9.07 -7.60 13.16
C LEU A 213 -9.08 -9.12 13.37
N LYS A 214 -7.99 -9.70 13.88
CA LYS A 214 -7.94 -11.12 14.25
C LYS A 214 -8.97 -11.43 15.35
N ASP A 215 -9.10 -10.57 16.37
CA ASP A 215 -10.09 -10.75 17.44
C ASP A 215 -11.54 -10.56 16.92
N LEU A 216 -11.77 -9.61 16.02
CA LEU A 216 -13.04 -9.49 15.28
C LEU A 216 -13.38 -10.79 14.51
N HIS A 217 -12.42 -11.36 13.77
CA HIS A 217 -12.64 -12.61 13.04
C HIS A 217 -12.99 -13.77 13.97
N ALA A 218 -12.31 -13.86 15.12
CA ALA A 218 -12.63 -14.86 16.12
C ALA A 218 -14.07 -14.69 16.63
N ALA A 219 -14.52 -13.45 16.87
CA ALA A 219 -15.89 -13.17 17.30
C ALA A 219 -16.93 -13.57 16.23
N ILE A 220 -16.68 -13.24 14.97
CA ILE A 220 -17.53 -13.66 13.84
C ILE A 220 -17.57 -15.19 13.72
N LYS A 221 -16.44 -15.88 13.93
CA LYS A 221 -16.40 -17.35 13.90
C LYS A 221 -17.25 -17.97 15.01
N LEU A 222 -17.34 -17.36 16.19
CA LEU A 222 -18.26 -17.82 17.25
C LEU A 222 -19.72 -17.76 16.79
N CYS A 223 -20.09 -16.75 15.99
CA CYS A 223 -21.43 -16.54 15.41
C CYS A 223 -21.73 -17.40 14.17
N SER A 224 -20.76 -18.17 13.64
CA SER A 224 -20.84 -18.80 12.32
C SER A 224 -22.06 -19.69 12.09
N ASN A 225 -22.43 -20.53 13.07
CA ASN A 225 -23.61 -21.40 12.94
C ASN A 225 -24.89 -20.58 12.74
N ALA A 226 -25.10 -19.55 13.57
CA ALA A 226 -26.27 -18.68 13.46
C ALA A 226 -26.27 -17.88 12.15
N LEU A 227 -25.12 -17.33 11.76
CA LEU A 227 -24.97 -16.56 10.51
C LEU A 227 -25.27 -17.38 9.24
N LEU A 228 -24.95 -18.68 9.25
CA LEU A 228 -25.09 -19.55 8.08
C LEU A 228 -26.42 -20.30 8.02
N SER A 229 -27.08 -20.55 9.15
CA SER A 229 -28.27 -21.42 9.22
C SER A 229 -29.57 -20.71 9.60
N LYS A 230 -29.51 -19.49 10.14
CA LYS A 230 -30.68 -18.79 10.67
C LYS A 230 -31.04 -17.55 9.87
N ASN A 231 -32.31 -17.18 9.94
CA ASN A 231 -32.80 -15.92 9.37
C ASN A 231 -32.37 -14.73 10.22
N GLN A 232 -32.12 -13.60 9.55
CA GLN A 232 -31.79 -12.34 10.17
C GLN A 232 -33.05 -11.48 10.35
N THR A 233 -33.24 -10.95 11.56
CA THR A 233 -34.27 -9.97 11.92
C THR A 233 -33.61 -8.68 12.43
N THR A 234 -34.23 -7.55 12.12
CA THR A 234 -33.76 -6.23 12.55
C THR A 234 -34.68 -5.71 13.64
N LEU A 235 -34.12 -5.30 14.77
CA LEU A 235 -34.87 -4.82 15.92
C LEU A 235 -34.40 -3.39 16.27
N PRO A 236 -35.30 -2.38 16.29
CA PRO A 236 -34.94 -1.07 16.81
C PRO A 236 -34.73 -1.15 18.32
N LEU A 237 -33.59 -0.66 18.80
CA LEU A 237 -33.29 -0.57 20.24
C LEU A 237 -33.63 0.81 20.80
N SER A 238 -33.52 1.84 19.96
CA SER A 238 -33.90 3.23 20.23
C SER A 238 -34.14 3.96 18.90
N GLN A 239 -34.28 5.30 18.92
CA GLN A 239 -34.31 6.12 17.71
C GLN A 239 -33.00 6.08 16.88
N LEU A 240 -31.87 5.76 17.53
CA LEU A 240 -30.52 5.90 16.94
C LEU A 240 -29.69 4.60 17.01
N GLN A 241 -30.21 3.56 17.66
CA GLN A 241 -29.55 2.27 17.83
C GLN A 241 -30.45 1.13 17.34
N GLN A 242 -29.83 0.10 16.78
CA GLN A 242 -30.52 -1.06 16.22
C GLN A 242 -29.74 -2.35 16.51
N ALA A 243 -30.45 -3.47 16.53
CA ALA A 243 -29.88 -4.81 16.62
C ALA A 243 -30.16 -5.60 15.34
N TYR A 244 -29.15 -6.32 14.87
CA TYR A 244 -29.31 -7.38 13.87
C TYR A 244 -29.19 -8.72 14.59
N VAL A 245 -30.23 -9.54 14.54
CA VAL A 245 -30.31 -10.82 15.26
C VAL A 245 -30.46 -11.95 14.25
N TYR A 246 -29.64 -12.99 14.39
CA TYR A 246 -29.71 -14.22 13.63
C TYR A 246 -30.20 -15.35 14.54
N GLY A 247 -31.35 -15.93 14.21
CA GLY A 247 -32.00 -16.97 15.02
C GLY A 247 -32.85 -16.43 16.16
N ASP A 248 -33.44 -17.35 16.92
CA ASP A 248 -34.34 -17.01 18.02
C ASP A 248 -33.59 -17.01 19.35
N TYR A 249 -33.81 -15.98 20.16
CA TYR A 249 -33.14 -15.80 21.47
C TYR A 249 -33.27 -17.03 22.38
N ASP A 250 -34.43 -17.69 22.36
CA ASP A 250 -34.74 -18.83 23.22
C ASP A 250 -34.22 -20.18 22.67
N SER A 251 -33.84 -20.24 21.38
CA SER A 251 -33.39 -21.48 20.72
C SER A 251 -31.96 -21.89 21.10
N GLY A 252 -31.19 -21.02 21.75
CA GLY A 252 -29.78 -21.25 22.11
C GLY A 252 -28.80 -21.13 20.93
N GLU A 253 -29.27 -21.10 19.69
CA GLU A 253 -28.49 -20.88 18.48
C GLU A 253 -28.76 -19.48 17.92
N CYS A 254 -28.34 -18.46 18.66
CA CYS A 254 -28.63 -17.05 18.38
C CYS A 254 -27.34 -16.22 18.35
N ALA A 255 -27.19 -15.32 17.37
CA ALA A 255 -26.14 -14.30 17.37
C ALA A 255 -26.73 -12.91 17.14
N ALA A 256 -26.26 -11.90 17.90
CA ALA A 256 -26.74 -10.53 17.80
C ALA A 256 -25.60 -9.52 17.60
N PHE A 257 -25.90 -8.48 16.83
CA PHE A 257 -25.01 -7.33 16.57
C PHE A 257 -25.76 -6.06 17.00
N LEU A 258 -25.35 -5.47 18.12
CA LEU A 258 -25.94 -4.23 18.63
C LEU A 258 -25.14 -3.05 18.09
N VAL A 259 -25.79 -2.20 17.30
CA VAL A 259 -25.16 -1.15 16.50
C VAL A 259 -25.47 0.23 17.07
N ASN A 260 -24.43 1.02 17.33
CA ASN A 260 -24.52 2.45 17.60
C ASN A 260 -23.69 3.22 16.58
N SER A 261 -24.35 3.70 15.52
CA SER A 261 -23.72 4.54 14.49
C SER A 261 -23.66 6.03 14.85
N HIS A 262 -24.16 6.42 16.03
CA HIS A 262 -24.21 7.81 16.44
C HIS A 262 -22.85 8.28 17.02
N SER A 263 -22.70 9.60 17.14
CA SER A 263 -21.52 10.27 17.72
C SER A 263 -21.48 10.29 19.26
N ARG A 264 -22.47 9.65 19.92
CA ARG A 264 -22.58 9.62 21.39
C ARG A 264 -22.76 8.19 21.88
N ASP A 265 -22.21 7.92 23.05
CA ASP A 265 -22.39 6.66 23.75
C ASP A 265 -23.87 6.50 24.16
N ALA A 266 -24.36 5.26 24.22
CA ALA A 266 -25.75 4.96 24.56
C ALA A 266 -25.86 3.72 25.45
N ASN A 267 -26.83 3.71 26.35
CA ASN A 267 -27.29 2.49 27.03
C ASN A 267 -28.58 2.02 26.36
N VAL A 268 -28.62 0.75 25.96
CA VAL A 268 -29.78 0.15 25.29
C VAL A 268 -30.25 -1.09 26.03
N VAL A 269 -31.54 -1.39 25.96
CA VAL A 269 -32.10 -2.63 26.51
C VAL A 269 -32.31 -3.63 25.38
N PHE A 270 -31.73 -4.82 25.50
CA PHE A 270 -31.89 -5.93 24.57
C PHE A 270 -32.20 -7.21 25.37
N HIS A 271 -33.37 -7.81 25.13
CA HIS A 271 -33.90 -8.94 25.91
C HIS A 271 -33.80 -8.74 27.44
N ASN A 272 -34.32 -7.61 27.94
CA ASN A 272 -34.33 -7.24 29.37
C ASN A 272 -32.94 -7.10 30.03
N VAL A 273 -31.86 -7.05 29.24
CA VAL A 273 -30.51 -6.77 29.71
C VAL A 273 -30.06 -5.42 29.16
N SER A 274 -29.44 -4.60 30.02
CA SER A 274 -28.87 -3.32 29.63
C SER A 274 -27.46 -3.51 29.08
N TYR A 275 -27.19 -2.95 27.90
CA TYR A 275 -25.89 -2.94 27.24
C TYR A 275 -25.41 -1.52 27.02
N PHE A 276 -24.15 -1.26 27.37
CA PHE A 276 -23.46 -0.03 27.03
C PHE A 276 -22.85 -0.14 25.63
N LEU A 277 -23.22 0.79 24.75
CA LEU A 277 -22.73 0.89 23.38
C LEU A 277 -21.93 2.19 23.21
N PRO A 278 -20.60 2.12 23.10
CA PRO A 278 -19.80 3.29 22.71
C PRO A 278 -20.28 3.89 21.38
N HIS A 279 -20.03 5.17 21.17
CA HIS A 279 -20.28 5.82 19.88
C HIS A 279 -19.52 5.11 18.75
N SER A 280 -20.10 5.14 17.54
CA SER A 280 -19.50 4.55 16.32
C SER A 280 -18.98 3.12 16.52
N SER A 281 -19.79 2.27 17.19
CA SER A 281 -19.36 0.93 17.56
C SER A 281 -20.44 -0.13 17.37
N ILE A 282 -20.00 -1.39 17.29
CA ILE A 282 -20.85 -2.57 17.26
C ILE A 282 -20.39 -3.54 18.34
N SER A 283 -21.34 -3.98 19.17
CA SER A 283 -21.16 -5.07 20.11
C SER A 283 -21.62 -6.38 19.49
N ILE A 284 -20.74 -7.40 19.48
CA ILE A 284 -21.01 -8.73 18.91
C ILE A 284 -21.30 -9.71 20.05
N LEU A 285 -22.49 -10.32 20.02
CA LEU A 285 -22.98 -11.28 21.01
C LEU A 285 -23.21 -12.64 20.33
N PRO A 286 -22.25 -13.59 20.40
CA PRO A 286 -22.37 -14.88 19.70
C PRO A 286 -23.44 -15.84 20.23
N ASP A 287 -24.03 -15.53 21.38
CA ASP A 287 -25.10 -16.27 22.06
C ASP A 287 -26.34 -15.38 22.35
N CYS A 288 -26.39 -14.18 21.75
CA CYS A 288 -27.36 -13.11 22.02
C CYS A 288 -27.41 -12.60 23.47
N LYS A 289 -26.49 -13.00 24.34
CA LYS A 289 -26.51 -12.69 25.78
C LYS A 289 -25.24 -12.01 26.27
N THR A 290 -24.09 -12.42 25.75
CA THR A 290 -22.81 -11.97 26.26
C THR A 290 -21.98 -11.33 25.17
N VAL A 291 -21.47 -10.13 25.46
CA VAL A 291 -20.63 -9.41 24.50
C VAL A 291 -19.26 -10.08 24.43
N ALA A 292 -18.91 -10.60 23.26
CA ALA A 292 -17.60 -11.19 23.00
C ALA A 292 -16.61 -10.15 22.46
N PHE A 293 -17.09 -9.15 21.71
CA PHE A 293 -16.24 -8.16 21.06
C PHE A 293 -16.97 -6.83 20.85
N ILE A 294 -16.24 -5.71 20.96
CA ILE A 294 -16.74 -4.36 20.68
C ILE A 294 -15.78 -3.70 19.70
N THR A 295 -16.27 -3.22 18.55
CA THR A 295 -15.41 -2.73 17.46
C THR A 295 -14.54 -1.52 17.81
N SER A 296 -14.94 -0.72 18.80
CA SER A 296 -14.19 0.47 19.27
C SER A 296 -13.26 0.21 20.46
N LYS A 297 -13.22 -1.02 21.01
CA LYS A 297 -12.39 -1.37 22.18
C LYS A 297 -11.20 -2.22 21.74
N VAL A 298 -10.07 -1.55 21.51
CA VAL A 298 -8.83 -2.21 21.07
C VAL A 298 -8.04 -2.72 22.27
N SER A 299 -7.95 -4.05 22.41
CA SER A 299 -7.13 -4.71 23.43
C SER A 299 -5.77 -5.21 22.92
N ALA A 300 -5.56 -5.20 21.60
CA ALA A 300 -4.30 -5.61 20.99
C ALA A 300 -3.18 -4.64 21.38
N GLN A 301 -1.97 -5.16 21.54
CA GLN A 301 -0.78 -4.33 21.70
C GLN A 301 -0.60 -3.38 20.49
N HIS A 302 0.23 -2.38 20.64
CA HIS A 302 0.76 -1.49 19.62
C HIS A 302 2.25 -1.80 19.44
N ASP A 303 2.77 -1.49 18.27
CA ASP A 303 4.18 -1.61 18.00
C ASP A 303 4.76 -0.43 17.22
N THR A 304 6.07 -0.32 17.31
CA THR A 304 6.83 0.68 16.58
C THR A 304 7.95 -0.02 15.83
N ARG A 305 8.00 0.23 14.53
CA ARG A 305 9.10 -0.17 13.66
C ARG A 305 10.26 0.81 13.86
N SER A 306 11.47 0.30 13.93
CA SER A 306 12.70 1.08 13.98
C SER A 306 13.64 0.62 12.88
N MET A 307 14.41 1.57 12.34
CA MET A 307 15.45 1.31 11.35
C MET A 307 16.80 1.41 12.06
N ILE A 308 17.58 0.33 12.04
CA ILE A 308 18.90 0.29 12.69
C ILE A 308 19.97 0.10 11.61
N PRO A 309 20.85 1.09 11.40
CA PRO A 309 21.95 0.97 10.44
C PRO A 309 22.81 -0.24 10.74
N SER A 310 22.97 -1.10 9.73
CA SER A 310 23.78 -2.32 9.81
C SER A 310 25.02 -2.24 8.93
N GLU A 311 24.91 -1.58 7.78
CA GLU A 311 26.05 -1.23 6.94
C GLU A 311 25.96 0.26 6.57
N LYS A 312 27.05 1.01 6.75
CA LYS A 312 27.13 2.43 6.37
C LYS A 312 28.11 2.57 5.20
N PHE A 313 27.69 3.24 4.13
CA PHE A 313 28.50 3.41 2.93
C PHE A 313 29.28 4.73 2.94
N ASN A 314 29.88 5.09 4.08
CA ASN A 314 30.45 6.42 4.34
C ASN A 314 31.94 6.57 3.98
N SER A 315 32.53 5.60 3.29
CA SER A 315 33.92 5.65 2.86
C SER A 315 34.00 5.97 1.37
N GLU A 316 34.61 7.10 1.02
CA GLU A 316 34.80 7.54 -0.37
C GLU A 316 35.51 6.48 -1.23
N GLY A 317 36.52 5.81 -0.67
CA GLY A 317 37.29 4.78 -1.36
C GLY A 317 36.51 3.52 -1.75
N ARG A 318 35.26 3.37 -1.27
CA ARG A 318 34.37 2.25 -1.61
C ARG A 318 33.43 2.54 -2.78
N TRP A 319 33.32 3.79 -3.18
CA TRP A 319 32.41 4.20 -4.24
C TRP A 319 33.16 4.40 -5.55
N GLU A 320 32.54 3.90 -6.60
CA GLU A 320 32.92 4.23 -7.97
C GLU A 320 31.76 4.96 -8.64
N GLU A 321 32.08 5.86 -9.57
CA GLU A 321 31.12 6.69 -10.30
C GLU A 321 31.28 6.53 -11.82
N TYR A 322 30.16 6.53 -12.53
CA TYR A 322 30.11 6.61 -13.98
C TYR A 322 29.11 7.70 -14.38
N LYS A 323 29.61 8.73 -15.07
CA LYS A 323 28.78 9.86 -15.51
C LYS A 323 28.10 9.53 -16.82
N GLU A 324 26.78 9.70 -16.83
CA GLU A 324 25.98 9.50 -18.02
C GLU A 324 26.18 10.67 -18.99
N ALA A 325 26.39 10.36 -20.27
CA ALA A 325 26.58 11.39 -21.28
C ALA A 325 25.25 12.06 -21.65
N VAL A 326 25.25 13.39 -21.76
CA VAL A 326 24.12 14.15 -22.32
C VAL A 326 24.19 14.08 -23.85
N PRO A 327 23.29 13.37 -24.55
CA PRO A 327 23.34 13.28 -26.00
C PRO A 327 22.98 14.63 -26.62
N ASN A 328 23.62 14.99 -27.73
CA ASN A 328 23.19 16.08 -28.59
C ASN A 328 22.50 15.54 -29.85
N PHE A 329 21.95 16.44 -30.68
CA PHE A 329 21.23 16.08 -31.91
C PHE A 329 22.05 15.19 -32.86
N ASP A 330 23.35 15.47 -32.98
CA ASP A 330 24.26 14.71 -33.83
C ASP A 330 24.49 13.28 -33.35
N ASN A 331 24.44 13.05 -32.03
CA ASN A 331 24.62 11.72 -31.45
C ASN A 331 23.40 10.80 -31.64
N THR A 332 22.23 11.36 -31.96
CA THR A 332 20.99 10.59 -32.06
C THR A 332 20.75 10.04 -33.47
N SER A 333 20.40 8.76 -33.55
CA SER A 333 20.07 8.05 -34.79
C SER A 333 18.59 8.16 -35.17
N LEU A 334 17.68 8.11 -34.19
CA LEU A 334 16.25 8.32 -34.41
C LEU A 334 15.98 9.81 -34.59
N ARG A 335 15.38 10.20 -35.72
CA ARG A 335 15.07 11.60 -36.04
C ARG A 335 13.66 11.73 -36.60
N ALA A 336 13.02 12.85 -36.30
CA ALA A 336 11.72 13.20 -36.87
C ALA A 336 11.59 14.71 -37.05
N ASN A 337 10.89 15.16 -38.10
CA ASN A 337 10.60 16.59 -38.35
C ASN A 337 9.35 17.07 -37.61
N LEU A 338 9.08 16.46 -36.45
CA LEU A 338 7.98 16.77 -35.56
C LEU A 338 8.34 16.29 -34.14
N LEU A 339 7.67 16.85 -33.16
CA LEU A 339 7.80 16.47 -31.76
C LEU A 339 7.02 15.18 -31.46
N LEU A 340 7.73 14.07 -31.22
CA LEU A 340 7.15 12.77 -30.88
C LEU A 340 6.70 12.75 -29.42
N GLU A 341 5.59 12.08 -29.13
CA GLU A 341 5.16 11.88 -27.74
C GLU A 341 5.92 10.73 -27.08
N HIS A 342 6.04 10.76 -25.75
CA HIS A 342 6.95 9.89 -25.00
C HIS A 342 6.57 8.41 -25.07
N MET A 343 5.30 8.07 -24.81
CA MET A 343 4.86 6.70 -24.59
C MET A 343 5.06 5.81 -25.84
N ASN A 344 4.59 6.26 -27.00
CA ASN A 344 4.77 5.55 -28.27
C ASN A 344 6.24 5.50 -28.71
N THR A 345 7.06 6.47 -28.30
CA THR A 345 8.48 6.48 -28.66
C THR A 345 9.29 5.50 -27.81
N THR A 346 9.02 5.44 -26.50
CA THR A 346 9.75 4.54 -25.59
C THR A 346 9.18 3.15 -25.52
N LYS A 347 7.89 2.95 -25.86
CA LYS A 347 7.21 1.66 -25.72
C LYS A 347 7.30 1.08 -24.30
N ASP A 348 7.40 1.96 -23.29
CA ASP A 348 7.63 1.62 -21.88
C ASP A 348 8.89 0.76 -21.61
N VAL A 349 9.85 0.71 -22.54
CA VAL A 349 11.12 -0.02 -22.34
C VAL A 349 12.08 0.70 -21.39
N SER A 350 11.87 2.01 -21.20
CA SER A 350 12.62 2.86 -20.27
C SER A 350 11.70 3.99 -19.79
N ASP A 351 11.99 4.51 -18.59
CA ASP A 351 11.35 5.73 -18.07
C ASP A 351 11.78 6.98 -18.85
N TYR A 352 12.91 6.91 -19.59
CA TYR A 352 13.62 8.08 -20.06
C TYR A 352 13.56 8.23 -21.58
N LEU A 353 13.28 9.45 -22.03
CA LEU A 353 13.36 9.84 -23.44
C LEU A 353 14.10 11.17 -23.58
N TRP A 354 15.21 11.14 -24.30
CA TRP A 354 15.91 12.34 -24.72
C TRP A 354 15.29 12.92 -25.98
N TYR A 355 15.06 14.22 -25.94
CA TYR A 355 14.67 15.07 -27.06
C TYR A 355 15.80 16.06 -27.32
N THR A 356 16.37 16.03 -28.51
CA THR A 356 17.52 16.87 -28.87
C THR A 356 17.18 17.71 -30.09
N VAL A 357 17.61 18.96 -30.12
CA VAL A 357 17.38 19.87 -31.24
C VAL A 357 18.54 20.84 -31.40
N ARG A 358 18.83 21.20 -32.64
CA ARG A 358 19.78 22.27 -32.97
C ARG A 358 19.06 23.60 -33.09
N PHE A 359 19.63 24.64 -32.50
CA PHE A 359 19.11 25.99 -32.54
C PHE A 359 20.18 26.99 -32.96
N LEU A 360 20.00 27.60 -34.14
CA LEU A 360 20.88 28.66 -34.62
C LEU A 360 20.54 29.98 -33.93
N HIS A 361 21.55 30.57 -33.29
CA HIS A 361 21.43 31.82 -32.54
C HIS A 361 22.37 32.89 -33.10
N ASP A 362 21.79 33.89 -33.78
CA ASP A 362 22.55 34.95 -34.45
C ASP A 362 22.43 36.32 -33.75
N SER A 363 21.67 36.39 -32.66
CA SER A 363 21.38 37.65 -31.97
C SER A 363 22.51 38.02 -30.99
N PRO A 364 22.78 39.33 -30.81
CA PRO A 364 23.85 39.78 -29.93
C PRO A 364 23.56 39.57 -28.44
N ASN A 365 22.29 39.42 -28.06
CA ASN A 365 21.92 39.11 -26.68
C ASN A 365 22.01 37.59 -26.47
N PRO A 366 22.92 37.09 -25.59
CA PRO A 366 23.07 35.67 -25.36
C PRO A 366 21.95 35.07 -24.50
N GLN A 367 21.17 35.89 -23.78
CA GLN A 367 20.08 35.37 -22.96
C GLN A 367 18.84 35.05 -23.81
N ALA A 368 18.20 33.93 -23.51
CA ALA A 368 16.97 33.49 -24.14
C ALA A 368 16.05 32.83 -23.12
N GLN A 369 14.74 33.06 -23.23
CA GLN A 369 13.74 32.35 -22.45
C GLN A 369 13.43 30.99 -23.11
N LEU A 370 13.59 29.91 -22.37
CA LEU A 370 13.20 28.55 -22.76
C LEU A 370 11.88 28.20 -22.04
N ASN A 371 10.80 28.05 -22.80
CA ASN A 371 9.50 27.58 -22.31
C ASN A 371 9.22 26.17 -22.86
N VAL A 372 9.11 25.19 -21.97
CA VAL A 372 8.75 23.82 -22.33
C VAL A 372 7.47 23.42 -21.61
N LYS A 373 6.45 23.03 -22.35
CA LYS A 373 5.24 22.41 -21.80
C LYS A 373 5.31 20.90 -21.94
N SER A 374 5.10 20.18 -20.86
CA SER A 374 5.08 18.72 -20.82
C SER A 374 3.74 18.21 -20.30
N ALA A 375 3.26 17.09 -20.88
CA ALA A 375 2.14 16.32 -20.35
C ALA A 375 2.56 15.42 -19.16
N GLY A 376 3.85 15.39 -18.83
CA GLY A 376 4.39 14.71 -17.67
C GLY A 376 5.68 13.92 -17.95
N HIS A 377 6.27 13.26 -16.97
CA HIS A 377 6.05 13.45 -15.52
C HIS A 377 7.18 14.29 -14.90
N VAL A 378 8.40 14.17 -15.41
CA VAL A 378 9.57 14.99 -15.06
C VAL A 378 10.27 15.46 -16.34
N LEU A 379 10.89 16.64 -16.29
CA LEU A 379 11.69 17.21 -17.36
C LEU A 379 12.99 17.78 -16.79
N ARG A 380 14.11 17.48 -17.44
CA ARG A 380 15.40 18.13 -17.22
C ARG A 380 15.90 18.73 -18.52
N ALA A 381 16.38 19.97 -18.47
CA ALA A 381 16.85 20.69 -19.64
C ALA A 381 18.35 20.93 -19.55
N PHE A 382 19.01 20.74 -20.69
CA PHE A 382 20.42 20.97 -20.90
C PHE A 382 20.63 21.82 -22.16
N VAL A 383 21.58 22.75 -22.10
CA VAL A 383 21.99 23.58 -23.22
C VAL A 383 23.50 23.47 -23.38
N ASN A 384 23.94 23.06 -24.57
CA ASN A 384 25.34 22.79 -24.89
C ASN A 384 26.00 21.84 -23.87
N GLY A 385 25.26 20.83 -23.43
CA GLY A 385 25.72 19.83 -22.44
C GLY A 385 25.59 20.26 -20.97
N ASN A 386 25.35 21.54 -20.69
CA ASN A 386 25.24 22.05 -19.32
C ASN A 386 23.80 21.98 -18.82
N PHE A 387 23.59 21.52 -17.57
CA PHE A 387 22.28 21.53 -16.92
C PHE A 387 21.79 22.97 -16.72
N VAL A 388 20.56 23.26 -17.16
CA VAL A 388 19.96 24.60 -17.00
C VAL A 388 18.80 24.61 -16.03
N GLY A 389 18.01 23.54 -15.93
CA GLY A 389 16.91 23.45 -14.96
C GLY A 389 16.07 22.19 -15.08
N ALA A 390 15.15 22.01 -14.14
CA ALA A 390 14.22 20.89 -14.10
C ALA A 390 12.84 21.32 -13.60
N ALA A 391 11.82 20.58 -13.99
CA ALA A 391 10.45 20.73 -13.49
C ALA A 391 9.74 19.37 -13.51
N HIS A 392 8.71 19.21 -12.68
CA HIS A 392 7.91 17.98 -12.62
C HIS A 392 6.45 18.29 -12.30
N GLY A 393 5.58 17.34 -12.62
CA GLY A 393 4.18 17.34 -12.21
C GLY A 393 3.97 16.68 -10.84
N SER A 394 2.71 16.44 -10.50
CA SER A 394 2.29 15.64 -9.35
C SER A 394 1.32 14.54 -9.78
N HIS A 395 1.01 13.62 -8.88
CA HIS A 395 0.01 12.58 -9.12
C HIS A 395 -1.38 13.16 -9.51
N SER A 396 -1.80 14.27 -8.89
CA SER A 396 -3.08 14.93 -9.19
C SER A 396 -3.03 15.82 -10.44
N ASN A 397 -1.87 16.38 -10.77
CA ASN A 397 -1.66 17.16 -11.99
C ASN A 397 -0.31 16.82 -12.63
N PRO A 398 -0.28 15.80 -13.52
CA PRO A 398 0.96 15.34 -14.14
C PRO A 398 1.60 16.35 -15.12
N SER A 399 0.81 17.28 -15.66
CA SER A 399 1.26 18.27 -16.64
C SER A 399 1.88 19.49 -15.97
N PHE A 400 2.92 20.05 -16.58
CA PHE A 400 3.65 21.21 -16.06
C PHE A 400 4.34 22.01 -17.17
N SER A 401 4.88 23.17 -16.81
CA SER A 401 5.75 23.97 -17.68
C SER A 401 7.11 24.21 -17.00
N LEU A 402 8.18 24.15 -17.78
CA LEU A 402 9.51 24.61 -17.40
C LEU A 402 9.74 25.96 -18.09
N ASP A 403 9.97 27.00 -17.30
CA ASP A 403 10.30 28.34 -17.74
C ASP A 403 11.65 28.73 -17.17
N ASN A 404 12.63 28.98 -18.03
CA ASN A 404 13.99 29.25 -17.57
C ASN A 404 14.78 30.14 -18.52
N THR A 405 15.64 30.98 -17.97
CA THR A 405 16.56 31.82 -18.76
C THR A 405 17.82 31.03 -19.04
N VAL A 406 18.12 30.81 -20.32
CA VAL A 406 19.30 30.09 -20.78
C VAL A 406 20.28 31.03 -21.49
N THR A 407 21.56 30.68 -21.45
CA THR A 407 22.62 31.38 -22.17
C THR A 407 22.96 30.64 -23.45
N LEU A 408 22.83 31.31 -24.58
CA LEU A 408 23.16 30.80 -25.91
C LEU A 408 24.48 31.40 -26.39
N THR A 409 25.26 30.57 -27.07
CA THR A 409 26.46 31.00 -27.79
C THR A 409 26.09 31.44 -29.19
N LYS A 410 26.84 32.38 -29.78
CA LYS A 410 26.64 32.77 -31.18
C LYS A 410 26.90 31.56 -32.08
N GLY A 411 25.98 31.29 -33.00
CA GLY A 411 26.02 30.12 -33.88
C GLY A 411 25.14 28.98 -33.39
N MET A 412 25.56 27.74 -33.63
CA MET A 412 24.75 26.56 -33.38
C MET A 412 24.76 26.16 -31.90
N ASN A 413 23.59 26.06 -31.30
CA ASN A 413 23.41 25.57 -29.93
C ASN A 413 22.66 24.25 -29.94
N TYR A 414 22.98 23.38 -28.98
CA TYR A 414 22.33 22.10 -28.77
C TYR A 414 21.46 22.14 -27.54
N ILE A 415 20.17 21.91 -27.72
CA ILE A 415 19.21 21.82 -26.62
C ILE A 415 18.87 20.34 -26.45
N SER A 416 19.12 19.80 -25.27
CA SER A 416 18.82 18.41 -24.91
C SER A 416 17.86 18.41 -23.74
N LEU A 417 16.68 17.84 -23.93
CA LEU A 417 15.59 17.78 -22.97
C LEU A 417 15.35 16.31 -22.62
N LEU A 418 15.57 15.96 -21.36
CA LEU A 418 15.28 14.64 -20.83
C LEU A 418 13.85 14.65 -20.27
N SER A 419 12.93 13.99 -20.96
CA SER A 419 11.61 13.69 -20.43
C SER A 419 11.63 12.36 -19.71
N GLU A 420 10.90 12.27 -18.61
CA GLU A 420 10.78 11.04 -17.85
C GLU A 420 9.32 10.72 -17.47
N MET A 421 8.96 9.44 -17.53
CA MET A 421 7.73 8.90 -16.97
C MET A 421 7.97 8.17 -15.65
N VAL A 422 7.30 8.63 -14.60
CA VAL A 422 7.27 7.92 -13.30
C VAL A 422 6.10 6.94 -13.25
N GLY A 423 6.12 5.90 -14.10
CA GLY A 423 5.02 4.93 -14.25
C GLY A 423 3.93 5.34 -15.26
N LEU A 424 3.09 4.38 -15.69
CA LEU A 424 2.02 4.63 -16.67
C LEU A 424 0.68 5.02 -15.99
N PRO A 425 -0.18 5.79 -16.69
CA PRO A 425 -1.54 6.05 -16.22
C PRO A 425 -2.32 4.76 -16.00
N ASP A 426 -3.10 4.71 -14.91
CA ASP A 426 -3.75 3.48 -14.47
C ASP A 426 -5.26 3.67 -14.22
N ASN A 427 -5.90 4.70 -14.75
CA ASN A 427 -7.34 4.90 -14.61
C ASN A 427 -7.93 5.80 -15.71
N GLY A 428 -9.24 5.73 -15.88
CA GLY A 428 -10.05 6.50 -16.82
C GLY A 428 -10.49 5.68 -18.04
N PRO A 429 -11.45 6.19 -18.82
CA PRO A 429 -11.74 5.68 -20.16
C PRO A 429 -10.64 6.09 -21.15
N TYR A 430 -10.61 5.43 -22.31
CA TYR A 430 -9.70 5.75 -23.43
C TYR A 430 -8.22 5.82 -23.04
N MET A 431 -7.76 4.89 -22.20
CA MET A 431 -6.39 4.90 -21.69
C MET A 431 -5.35 4.72 -22.78
N GLU A 432 -5.69 4.01 -23.85
CA GLU A 432 -4.87 3.86 -25.05
C GLU A 432 -4.62 5.19 -25.77
N ARG A 433 -5.40 6.25 -25.48
CA ARG A 433 -5.22 7.58 -26.08
C ARG A 433 -4.44 8.55 -25.20
N LYS A 434 -4.09 8.13 -23.98
CA LYS A 434 -3.30 8.96 -23.07
C LYS A 434 -1.87 9.02 -23.57
N VAL A 435 -1.30 10.22 -23.53
CA VAL A 435 0.06 10.51 -24.00
C VAL A 435 0.83 11.27 -22.93
N ALA A 436 2.15 11.14 -22.95
CA ALA A 436 3.05 11.84 -22.03
C ALA A 436 4.21 12.52 -22.79
N GLY A 437 5.05 13.25 -22.06
CA GLY A 437 6.19 13.97 -22.62
C GLY A 437 5.87 15.33 -23.21
N LEU A 438 6.78 15.82 -24.05
CA LEU A 438 6.78 17.22 -24.48
C LEU A 438 5.60 17.52 -25.41
N ARG A 439 4.92 18.64 -25.16
CA ARG A 439 3.78 19.13 -25.96
C ARG A 439 4.10 20.42 -26.69
N ARG A 440 4.99 21.24 -26.14
CA ARG A 440 5.45 22.48 -26.76
C ARG A 440 6.83 22.84 -26.28
N VAL A 441 7.70 23.28 -27.19
CA VAL A 441 9.02 23.82 -26.87
C VAL A 441 9.16 25.15 -27.58
N LYS A 442 9.42 26.21 -26.83
CA LYS A 442 9.71 27.54 -27.36
C LYS A 442 11.03 28.05 -26.82
N ILE A 443 11.78 28.72 -27.68
CA ILE A 443 12.94 29.50 -27.27
C ILE A 443 12.77 30.91 -27.84
N ARG A 444 12.73 31.91 -26.96
CA ARG A 444 12.20 33.25 -27.28
C ARG A 444 10.79 33.12 -27.86
N ASP A 445 10.52 33.78 -28.99
CA ASP A 445 9.23 33.70 -29.70
C ASP A 445 9.17 32.55 -30.72
N LYS A 446 10.25 31.78 -30.90
CA LYS A 446 10.31 30.69 -31.89
C LYS A 446 9.75 29.39 -31.29
N ASP A 447 8.76 28.82 -31.97
CA ASP A 447 8.21 27.51 -31.68
C ASP A 447 9.01 26.42 -32.40
N LEU A 448 9.52 25.46 -31.65
CA LEU A 448 10.41 24.41 -32.16
C LEU A 448 9.66 23.12 -32.53
N ARG A 449 8.32 23.06 -32.45
CA ARG A 449 7.55 21.82 -32.72
C ARG A 449 7.77 21.22 -34.11
N SER A 450 8.00 22.05 -35.13
CA SER A 450 8.24 21.63 -36.52
C SER A 450 9.72 21.52 -36.89
N TYR A 451 10.63 21.67 -35.93
CA TYR A 451 12.06 21.48 -36.16
C TYR A 451 12.39 19.99 -36.36
N SER A 452 13.58 19.72 -36.88
CA SER A 452 14.13 18.38 -36.84
C SER A 452 14.58 18.07 -35.41
N TRP A 453 14.00 17.01 -34.84
CA TRP A 453 14.28 16.51 -33.50
C TRP A 453 15.02 15.18 -33.58
N GLY A 454 15.99 15.01 -32.69
CA GLY A 454 16.74 13.78 -32.48
C GLY A 454 16.33 13.12 -31.16
N TYR A 455 16.24 11.80 -31.14
CA TYR A 455 15.69 11.05 -30.02
C TYR A 455 16.62 9.94 -29.53
N GLN A 456 16.65 9.73 -28.21
CA GLN A 456 17.28 8.57 -27.60
C GLN A 456 16.40 8.03 -26.47
N VAL A 457 15.95 6.78 -26.63
CA VAL A 457 15.25 6.03 -25.58
C VAL A 457 16.28 5.51 -24.57
N GLY A 458 16.05 5.78 -23.30
CA GLY A 458 16.86 5.33 -22.17
C GLY A 458 18.25 5.92 -22.06
N TRP A 459 18.95 5.50 -21.01
CA TRP A 459 20.36 5.80 -20.77
C TRP A 459 21.29 4.90 -21.60
N VAL A 460 22.52 5.34 -21.82
CA VAL A 460 23.61 4.44 -22.27
C VAL A 460 23.86 3.38 -21.20
N GLY A 461 23.87 3.76 -19.92
CA GLY A 461 23.97 2.81 -18.80
C GLY A 461 22.90 1.73 -18.80
N GLU A 462 21.64 2.09 -19.11
CA GLU A 462 20.55 1.12 -19.24
C GLU A 462 20.77 0.14 -20.40
N LYS A 463 21.15 0.64 -21.57
CA LYS A 463 21.42 -0.18 -22.76
C LYS A 463 22.57 -1.16 -22.55
N LEU A 464 23.59 -0.74 -21.79
CA LEU A 464 24.73 -1.59 -21.45
C LEU A 464 24.39 -2.59 -20.33
N GLY A 465 23.30 -2.35 -19.58
CA GLY A 465 22.86 -3.14 -18.45
C GLY A 465 23.80 -3.00 -17.25
N ILE A 466 24.34 -1.80 -17.01
CA ILE A 466 25.44 -1.60 -16.05
C ILE A 466 25.10 -1.96 -14.60
N TYR A 467 23.81 -2.02 -14.28
CA TYR A 467 23.29 -2.49 -12.99
C TYR A 467 23.51 -3.99 -12.73
N SER A 468 23.94 -4.77 -13.73
CA SER A 468 24.28 -6.19 -13.61
C SER A 468 25.79 -6.43 -13.52
N ASP A 469 26.22 -7.55 -12.93
CA ASP A 469 27.65 -7.93 -12.82
C ASP A 469 28.36 -7.93 -14.19
N VAL A 470 27.67 -8.39 -15.25
CA VAL A 470 28.22 -8.46 -16.61
C VAL A 470 28.25 -7.07 -17.27
N GLY A 471 27.15 -6.32 -17.17
CA GLY A 471 27.06 -5.00 -17.78
C GLY A 471 27.96 -3.97 -17.12
N SER A 472 28.14 -4.06 -15.79
CA SER A 472 29.02 -3.18 -15.02
C SER A 472 30.46 -3.17 -15.53
N ARG A 473 30.94 -4.30 -16.08
CA ARG A 473 32.29 -4.44 -16.65
C ARG A 473 32.45 -3.81 -18.04
N LYS A 474 31.37 -3.37 -18.68
CA LYS A 474 31.39 -2.75 -20.01
C LYS A 474 31.75 -1.27 -19.99
N VAL A 475 31.79 -0.66 -18.81
CA VAL A 475 32.14 0.74 -18.61
C VAL A 475 33.36 0.88 -17.73
N GLN A 476 34.11 1.96 -17.95
CA GLN A 476 35.20 2.33 -17.06
C GLN A 476 34.64 3.18 -15.92
N TRP A 477 34.65 2.62 -14.72
CA TRP A 477 34.27 3.32 -13.50
C TRP A 477 35.42 4.20 -13.02
N ASN A 478 35.09 5.40 -12.54
CA ASN A 478 36.04 6.31 -11.92
C ASN A 478 35.91 6.22 -10.40
N LYS A 479 36.98 6.51 -9.66
CA LYS A 479 36.88 6.63 -8.20
C LYS A 479 35.96 7.81 -7.86
N PHE A 480 35.07 7.61 -6.89
CA PHE A 480 34.23 8.68 -6.38
C PHE A 480 35.07 9.90 -5.95
N GLY A 481 34.61 11.11 -6.28
CA GLY A 481 35.30 12.35 -5.96
C GLY A 481 36.48 12.71 -6.90
N SER A 482 36.80 11.89 -7.90
CA SER A 482 37.78 12.25 -8.95
C SER A 482 37.31 13.45 -9.78
N SER A 483 36.01 13.67 -9.84
CA SER A 483 35.37 14.87 -10.38
C SER A 483 35.45 16.00 -9.36
N ALA A 484 36.18 17.08 -9.66
CA ALA A 484 36.38 18.21 -8.75
C ALA A 484 35.05 18.72 -8.10
N ASN A 485 34.87 18.39 -6.82
CA ASN A 485 34.05 19.03 -5.79
C ASN A 485 32.53 19.24 -5.97
N GLN A 486 31.84 18.65 -6.94
CA GLN A 486 30.36 18.66 -6.93
C GLN A 486 29.76 17.33 -7.38
N THR A 487 28.83 16.80 -6.56
CA THR A 487 27.86 15.79 -6.98
C THR A 487 27.06 16.35 -8.16
N GLN A 488 27.14 15.68 -9.31
CA GLN A 488 26.48 16.11 -10.55
C GLN A 488 25.30 15.19 -10.89
N PRO A 489 24.24 15.73 -11.52
CA PRO A 489 23.12 14.93 -11.98
C PRO A 489 23.54 13.92 -13.04
N LEU A 490 22.74 12.87 -13.17
CA LEU A 490 22.93 11.79 -14.14
C LEU A 490 24.20 10.97 -13.86
N THR A 491 24.36 10.54 -12.61
CA THR A 491 25.54 9.78 -12.17
C THR A 491 25.14 8.41 -11.67
N TRP A 492 25.78 7.37 -12.21
CA TRP A 492 25.71 6.03 -11.66
C TRP A 492 26.73 5.88 -10.54
N TYR A 493 26.29 5.32 -9.41
CA TYR A 493 27.16 4.95 -8.30
C TYR A 493 27.18 3.45 -8.11
N LYS A 494 28.35 2.93 -7.78
CA LYS A 494 28.60 1.51 -7.55
C LYS A 494 29.38 1.31 -6.26
N THR A 495 28.97 0.32 -5.47
CA THR A 495 29.75 -0.18 -4.32
C THR A 495 29.45 -1.66 -4.06
N GLU A 496 30.27 -2.29 -3.23
CA GLU A 496 30.12 -3.69 -2.82
C GLU A 496 29.99 -3.81 -1.30
N PHE A 497 29.23 -4.81 -0.82
CA PHE A 497 29.03 -5.06 0.61
C PHE A 497 28.71 -6.52 0.93
N ASP A 498 28.93 -6.89 2.18
CA ASP A 498 28.54 -8.20 2.71
C ASP A 498 27.15 -8.17 3.33
N ALA A 499 26.42 -9.27 3.24
CA ALA A 499 25.06 -9.32 3.79
C ALA A 499 25.10 -9.16 5.32
N PRO A 500 24.29 -8.25 5.91
CA PRO A 500 24.17 -8.15 7.36
C PRO A 500 23.76 -9.49 7.99
N THR A 501 24.23 -9.78 9.19
CA THR A 501 23.84 -11.00 9.90
C THR A 501 22.36 -11.01 10.29
N GLY A 502 21.83 -12.19 10.63
CA GLY A 502 20.46 -12.39 11.09
C GLY A 502 19.40 -12.43 10.00
N ASN A 503 18.12 -12.45 10.42
CA ASN A 503 16.94 -12.66 9.56
C ASN A 503 15.96 -11.47 9.61
N ASP A 504 16.42 -10.31 10.07
CA ASP A 504 15.62 -9.08 10.06
C ASP A 504 15.45 -8.59 8.61
N PRO A 505 14.27 -8.13 8.17
CA PRO A 505 14.14 -7.47 6.88
C PRO A 505 15.11 -6.30 6.74
N LEU A 506 15.48 -5.95 5.52
CA LEU A 506 16.46 -4.92 5.22
C LEU A 506 15.83 -3.82 4.37
N ALA A 507 16.29 -2.59 4.57
CA ALA A 507 15.92 -1.46 3.75
C ALA A 507 17.12 -0.57 3.47
N LEU A 508 17.22 -0.09 2.23
CA LEU A 508 18.22 0.90 1.83
C LEU A 508 17.71 2.29 2.21
N ASN A 509 18.44 2.98 3.07
CA ASN A 509 18.18 4.37 3.42
C ASN A 509 18.80 5.27 2.36
N LEU A 510 17.96 5.91 1.56
CA LEU A 510 18.35 6.82 0.48
C LEU A 510 18.08 8.29 0.84
N GLY A 511 17.94 8.61 2.13
CA GLY A 511 17.56 9.95 2.62
C GLY A 511 18.49 11.10 2.18
N SER A 512 19.71 10.79 1.74
CA SER A 512 20.69 11.74 1.22
C SER A 512 20.69 11.88 -0.30
N MET A 513 19.82 11.15 -0.99
CA MET A 513 19.74 11.09 -2.44
C MET A 513 18.58 11.95 -2.96
N GLY A 514 18.54 12.17 -4.27
CA GLY A 514 17.49 12.97 -4.91
C GLY A 514 16.41 12.07 -5.49
N LYS A 515 16.65 11.62 -6.72
CA LYS A 515 15.73 10.77 -7.47
C LYS A 515 16.49 9.77 -8.33
N GLY A 516 15.96 8.56 -8.47
CA GLY A 516 16.62 7.56 -9.29
C GLY A 516 16.02 6.17 -9.23
N GLN A 517 16.86 5.20 -9.55
CA GLN A 517 16.58 3.77 -9.42
C GLN A 517 17.77 3.07 -8.77
N ALA A 518 17.51 1.98 -8.06
CA ALA A 518 18.53 1.19 -7.39
C ALA A 518 18.39 -0.30 -7.68
N TRP A 519 19.51 -0.99 -7.66
CA TRP A 519 19.64 -2.42 -7.89
C TRP A 519 20.59 -3.06 -6.89
N VAL A 520 20.25 -4.28 -6.50
CA VAL A 520 21.10 -5.14 -5.69
C VAL A 520 21.31 -6.43 -6.47
N ASN A 521 22.57 -6.75 -6.81
CA ASN A 521 22.92 -7.93 -7.62
C ASN A 521 22.13 -8.02 -8.94
N GLY A 522 21.94 -6.90 -9.62
CA GLY A 522 21.15 -6.81 -10.85
C GLY A 522 19.63 -6.85 -10.68
N GLN A 523 19.12 -7.10 -9.47
CA GLN A 523 17.68 -7.07 -9.17
C GLN A 523 17.26 -5.65 -8.77
N SER A 524 16.28 -5.09 -9.48
CA SER A 524 15.80 -3.73 -9.20
C SER A 524 14.99 -3.70 -7.90
N ILE A 525 15.38 -2.83 -6.97
CA ILE A 525 14.63 -2.59 -5.74
C ILE A 525 13.57 -1.49 -5.88
N GLY A 526 13.48 -0.89 -7.07
CA GLY A 526 12.47 0.11 -7.42
C GLY A 526 13.03 1.50 -7.64
N ARG A 527 12.12 2.44 -7.91
CA ARG A 527 12.42 3.87 -8.01
C ARG A 527 12.59 4.47 -6.62
N TYR A 528 13.42 5.50 -6.50
CA TYR A 528 13.43 6.37 -5.34
C TYR A 528 13.20 7.82 -5.76
N TRP A 529 12.49 8.58 -4.92
CA TRP A 529 12.28 10.00 -5.14
C TRP A 529 12.13 10.70 -3.79
N VAL A 530 13.29 10.96 -3.19
CA VAL A 530 13.42 11.47 -1.82
C VAL A 530 13.27 12.99 -1.80
N SER A 531 13.76 13.67 -2.83
CA SER A 531 13.63 15.12 -2.99
C SER A 531 12.18 15.62 -3.17
N PHE A 532 11.23 14.74 -3.54
CA PHE A 532 9.83 15.10 -3.63
C PHE A 532 9.14 15.06 -2.26
N HIS A 533 9.17 16.23 -1.61
CA HIS A 533 8.62 16.39 -0.27
C HIS A 533 7.09 16.50 -0.25
N THR A 534 6.52 15.94 0.81
CA THR A 534 5.14 16.17 1.23
C THR A 534 4.92 17.64 1.62
N PRO A 535 3.66 18.10 1.80
CA PRO A 535 3.37 19.44 2.30
C PRO A 535 4.00 19.78 3.68
N LYS A 536 4.48 18.75 4.42
CA LYS A 536 5.20 18.92 5.69
C LYS A 536 6.72 19.09 5.53
N GLY A 537 7.23 19.12 4.30
CA GLY A 537 8.67 19.24 4.04
C GLY A 537 9.47 17.95 4.28
N GLN A 538 8.80 16.79 4.31
CA GLN A 538 9.45 15.48 4.50
C GLN A 538 9.32 14.62 3.24
N PRO A 539 10.32 13.80 2.89
CA PRO A 539 10.21 12.81 1.81
C PRO A 539 9.01 11.89 2.01
N SER A 540 8.37 11.50 0.90
CA SER A 540 7.26 10.52 0.95
C SER A 540 7.75 9.11 1.29
N GLN A 541 8.98 8.78 0.88
CA GLN A 541 9.64 7.52 1.17
C GLN A 541 11.17 7.71 1.25
N THR A 542 11.77 7.28 2.36
CA THR A 542 13.21 7.36 2.62
C THR A 542 13.89 5.99 2.59
N TRP A 543 13.17 4.96 3.05
CA TRP A 543 13.66 3.58 3.12
C TRP A 543 13.03 2.73 2.02
N TYR A 544 13.86 1.97 1.32
CA TYR A 544 13.48 1.17 0.16
C TYR A 544 13.79 -0.30 0.45
N ASN A 545 12.78 -1.16 0.39
CA ASN A 545 12.89 -2.57 0.77
C ASN A 545 13.95 -3.32 -0.05
N VAL A 546 14.84 -4.02 0.65
CA VAL A 546 15.85 -4.91 0.05
C VAL A 546 15.54 -6.35 0.50
N PRO A 547 14.93 -7.17 -0.38
CA PRO A 547 14.67 -8.56 -0.06
C PRO A 547 15.96 -9.30 0.32
N ARG A 548 15.94 -9.98 1.46
CA ARG A 548 17.05 -10.85 1.91
C ARG A 548 17.45 -11.86 0.83
N SER A 549 16.49 -12.36 0.06
CA SER A 549 16.71 -13.29 -1.05
C SER A 549 17.46 -12.71 -2.24
N PHE A 550 17.62 -11.38 -2.33
CA PHE A 550 18.47 -10.76 -3.36
C PHE A 550 19.95 -10.81 -2.97
N LEU A 551 20.28 -11.12 -1.70
CA LEU A 551 21.64 -11.05 -1.18
C LEU A 551 22.36 -12.41 -1.21
N LYS A 552 23.63 -12.36 -1.61
CA LYS A 552 24.67 -13.36 -1.37
C LYS A 552 25.30 -13.12 0.01
N PRO A 553 25.98 -14.09 0.63
CA PRO A 553 26.66 -13.87 1.91
C PRO A 553 27.68 -12.73 1.88
N SER A 554 28.45 -12.61 0.79
CA SER A 554 29.46 -11.56 0.58
C SER A 554 29.48 -11.08 -0.87
N GLY A 555 30.14 -9.94 -1.11
CA GLY A 555 30.35 -9.41 -2.46
C GLY A 555 29.06 -9.05 -3.19
N ASN A 556 28.09 -8.47 -2.47
CA ASN A 556 26.86 -7.98 -3.07
C ASN A 556 27.12 -6.65 -3.77
N LEU A 557 26.65 -6.53 -5.01
CA LEU A 557 26.78 -5.33 -5.81
C LEU A 557 25.57 -4.41 -5.58
N LEU A 558 25.81 -3.21 -5.07
CA LEU A 558 24.83 -2.12 -5.00
C LEU A 558 25.14 -1.12 -6.11
N ILE A 559 24.18 -0.92 -7.02
CA ILE A 559 24.24 0.10 -8.06
C ILE A 559 23.00 0.96 -8.00
N LEU A 560 23.17 2.27 -8.15
CA LEU A 560 22.06 3.20 -8.32
C LEU A 560 22.39 4.25 -9.40
N ILE A 561 21.36 4.76 -10.06
CA ILE A 561 21.42 5.94 -10.92
C ILE A 561 20.82 7.12 -10.15
N GLU A 562 21.62 8.16 -9.90
CA GLU A 562 21.16 9.43 -9.33
C GLU A 562 20.91 10.43 -10.46
N GLU A 563 19.64 10.81 -10.61
CA GLU A 563 19.17 11.72 -11.65
C GLU A 563 19.29 13.20 -11.25
N GLU A 564 19.38 13.47 -9.94
CA GLU A 564 19.44 14.81 -9.36
C GLU A 564 20.77 14.99 -8.62
N ILE A 565 20.72 15.57 -7.42
CA ILE A 565 21.89 15.80 -6.60
C ILE A 565 21.68 14.93 -5.36
N GLY A 566 22.60 13.99 -5.15
CA GLY A 566 22.58 13.08 -4.02
C GLY A 566 23.98 12.72 -3.58
N ASN A 567 24.16 12.53 -2.27
CA ASN A 567 25.44 12.15 -1.69
C ASN A 567 25.41 10.66 -1.27
N PRO A 568 26.17 9.78 -1.96
CA PRO A 568 26.15 8.35 -1.67
C PRO A 568 26.80 7.99 -0.32
N LEU A 569 27.61 8.87 0.27
CA LEU A 569 28.31 8.63 1.54
C LEU A 569 27.39 8.50 2.75
N TRP A 570 26.15 8.98 2.63
CA TRP A 570 25.16 8.94 3.70
C TRP A 570 24.14 7.81 3.52
N ILE A 571 24.28 7.02 2.44
CA ILE A 571 23.49 5.82 2.25
C ILE A 571 23.86 4.80 3.33
N SER A 572 22.85 4.08 3.81
CA SER A 572 23.03 2.95 4.73
C SER A 572 22.06 1.83 4.41
N LEU A 573 22.48 0.60 4.69
CA LEU A 573 21.60 -0.57 4.72
C LEU A 573 21.16 -0.79 6.16
N ASP A 574 19.87 -0.61 6.39
CA ASP A 574 19.26 -0.64 7.71
C ASP A 574 18.53 -1.97 7.92
N ARG A 575 18.67 -2.53 9.12
CA ARG A 575 17.79 -3.60 9.60
C ARG A 575 16.49 -3.01 10.10
N VAL A 576 15.40 -3.58 9.61
CA VAL A 576 14.05 -3.23 9.99
C VAL A 576 13.65 -4.10 11.18
N VAL A 577 13.48 -3.49 12.35
CA VAL A 577 13.21 -4.21 13.60
C VAL A 577 12.00 -3.65 14.34
N ARG A 578 11.43 -4.47 15.22
CA ARG A 578 10.42 -4.05 16.19
C ARG A 578 11.02 -4.03 17.57
N THR A 579 11.25 -2.84 18.10
CA THR A 579 11.97 -2.62 19.35
C THR A 579 11.05 -2.35 20.52
N ARG A 580 9.77 -2.04 20.27
CA ARG A 580 8.80 -1.66 21.30
C ARG A 580 7.48 -2.41 21.15
N ALA A 581 6.93 -2.79 22.29
CA ALA A 581 5.59 -3.32 22.45
C ALA A 581 4.88 -2.48 23.52
N CYS A 582 3.80 -1.80 23.15
CA CYS A 582 2.99 -1.03 24.07
C CYS A 582 1.57 -1.60 24.11
N ALA A 583 0.83 -1.48 25.21
CA ALA A 583 -0.57 -1.87 25.25
C ALA A 583 -1.32 -1.02 26.27
N GLN A 584 -2.60 -0.81 25.99
CA GLN A 584 -3.52 -0.05 26.84
C GLN A 584 -4.82 -0.82 26.99
N VAL A 585 -5.19 -1.18 28.22
CA VAL A 585 -6.44 -1.89 28.51
C VAL A 585 -7.05 -1.31 29.77
N SER A 586 -8.36 -1.02 29.72
CA SER A 586 -9.15 -0.56 30.87
C SER A 586 -9.95 -1.68 31.51
N ASP A 587 -10.41 -1.47 32.73
CA ASP A 587 -11.36 -2.35 33.44
C ASP A 587 -12.71 -2.53 32.70
N SER A 588 -13.07 -1.58 31.84
CA SER A 588 -14.23 -1.65 30.94
C SER A 588 -13.99 -2.42 29.63
N HIS A 589 -12.77 -2.95 29.40
CA HIS A 589 -12.55 -3.86 28.28
C HIS A 589 -13.10 -5.25 28.58
N LEU A 590 -13.44 -5.96 27.50
CA LEU A 590 -13.82 -7.36 27.59
C LEU A 590 -12.58 -8.24 27.72
N PRO A 591 -12.70 -9.43 28.35
CA PRO A 591 -11.69 -10.46 28.22
C PRO A 591 -11.49 -10.86 26.75
N PRO A 592 -10.29 -11.29 26.35
CA PRO A 592 -10.00 -11.60 24.95
C PRO A 592 -10.88 -12.71 24.39
N VAL A 593 -11.23 -12.57 23.11
CA VAL A 593 -12.13 -13.48 22.38
C VAL A 593 -11.63 -14.93 22.38
N SER A 594 -10.31 -15.15 22.49
CA SER A 594 -9.73 -16.50 22.61
C SER A 594 -10.25 -17.26 23.85
N SER A 595 -10.57 -16.57 24.94
CA SER A 595 -11.14 -17.20 26.14
C SER A 595 -12.52 -17.82 25.87
N TRP A 596 -13.32 -17.18 25.02
CA TRP A 596 -14.61 -17.69 24.54
C TRP A 596 -14.45 -18.94 23.68
N VAL A 597 -13.45 -18.97 22.80
CA VAL A 597 -13.19 -20.11 21.92
C VAL A 597 -12.82 -21.36 22.71
N VAL A 598 -11.93 -21.21 23.71
CA VAL A 598 -11.53 -22.30 24.60
C VAL A 598 -12.73 -22.81 25.42
N GLU A 599 -13.60 -21.91 25.86
CA GLU A 599 -14.80 -22.30 26.60
C GLU A 599 -15.79 -23.07 25.73
N LYS A 600 -16.04 -22.63 24.49
CA LYS A 600 -16.91 -23.33 23.54
C LYS A 600 -16.41 -24.74 23.23
N GLN A 601 -15.11 -24.90 22.93
CA GLN A 601 -14.49 -26.21 22.70
C GLN A 601 -14.58 -27.15 23.89
N ARG A 602 -14.55 -26.63 25.13
CA ARG A 602 -14.73 -27.43 26.34
C ARG A 602 -16.17 -27.85 26.55
N ARG A 603 -17.16 -27.03 26.17
CA ARG A 603 -18.59 -27.36 26.27
C ARG A 603 -18.98 -28.52 25.34
N ASP A 604 -18.36 -28.63 24.17
CA ASP A 604 -18.61 -29.74 23.22
C ASP A 604 -18.02 -31.09 23.68
N GLY A 605 -17.20 -31.11 24.74
CA GLY A 605 -16.39 -32.28 25.14
C GLY A 605 -16.83 -33.08 26.38
N LYS A 606 -17.59 -32.52 27.35
CA LYS A 606 -18.25 -33.23 28.49
C LYS A 606 -18.87 -32.24 29.50
N LYS A 607 -19.96 -32.68 30.17
CA LYS A 607 -20.75 -31.96 31.19
C LYS A 607 -19.91 -31.45 32.39
N TYR A 608 -19.91 -30.14 32.67
CA TYR A 608 -19.76 -29.64 34.05
C TYR A 608 -20.32 -28.22 34.27
N ARG A 609 -20.44 -27.90 35.57
CA ARG A 609 -21.32 -26.98 36.30
C ARG A 609 -21.22 -25.48 35.95
N GLN A 610 -22.39 -24.84 36.03
CA GLN A 610 -22.60 -23.39 36.18
C GLN A 610 -21.65 -22.80 37.23
N GLY A 611 -20.77 -21.91 36.76
CA GLY A 611 -19.76 -21.24 37.58
C GLY A 611 -18.98 -20.29 36.68
N CYS A 612 -19.59 -19.15 36.38
CA CYS A 612 -19.05 -18.07 35.57
C CYS A 612 -17.66 -17.64 36.08
N ARG A 613 -16.56 -18.12 35.45
CA ARG A 613 -15.26 -17.47 35.59
C ARG A 613 -15.32 -16.23 34.70
N LYS A 614 -15.78 -15.11 35.26
CA LYS A 614 -15.60 -13.77 34.68
C LYS A 614 -14.11 -13.63 34.37
N THR A 615 -13.73 -13.85 33.12
CA THR A 615 -12.37 -13.63 32.65
C THR A 615 -12.13 -12.13 32.71
N VAL A 616 -11.10 -11.76 33.45
CA VAL A 616 -10.76 -10.37 33.76
C VAL A 616 -10.04 -9.77 32.55
N PRO A 617 -10.25 -8.48 32.19
CA PRO A 617 -9.47 -7.83 31.14
C PRO A 617 -7.97 -7.89 31.47
N TYR A 618 -7.13 -8.15 30.48
CA TYR A 618 -5.69 -8.20 30.67
C TYR A 618 -4.94 -7.51 29.55
N VAL A 619 -3.82 -6.89 29.90
CA VAL A 619 -2.82 -6.43 28.93
C VAL A 619 -2.03 -7.63 28.45
N GLN A 620 -1.89 -7.79 27.13
CA GLN A 620 -1.01 -8.79 26.53
C GLN A 620 0.12 -8.10 25.77
N LEU A 621 1.35 -8.45 26.11
CA LEU A 621 2.55 -7.99 25.40
C LEU A 621 3.28 -9.18 24.84
N SER A 622 3.77 -9.05 23.61
CA SER A 622 4.63 -10.02 22.95
C SER A 622 5.70 -9.31 22.14
N CYS A 623 6.93 -9.81 22.27
CA CYS A 623 8.04 -9.51 21.37
C CYS A 623 8.06 -10.51 20.19
N ARG A 624 8.87 -10.19 19.17
CA ARG A 624 9.11 -11.09 18.03
C ARG A 624 9.76 -12.40 18.51
N PRO A 625 9.54 -13.54 17.82
CA PRO A 625 10.33 -14.74 18.06
C PRO A 625 11.84 -14.45 18.06
N GLY A 626 12.54 -14.93 19.09
CA GLY A 626 13.97 -14.65 19.30
C GLY A 626 14.27 -13.53 20.30
N ASN A 627 13.32 -12.62 20.54
CA ASN A 627 13.50 -11.50 21.45
C ASN A 627 12.69 -11.70 22.75
N SER A 628 13.13 -11.03 23.80
CA SER A 628 12.45 -10.98 25.10
C SER A 628 12.17 -9.53 25.52
N ILE A 629 11.24 -9.36 26.45
CA ILE A 629 11.00 -8.06 27.07
C ILE A 629 12.20 -7.75 27.95
N SER A 630 13.05 -6.84 27.48
CA SER A 630 14.32 -6.52 28.14
C SER A 630 14.18 -5.41 29.18
N LYS A 631 13.19 -4.52 29.00
CA LYS A 631 12.96 -3.37 29.90
C LYS A 631 11.51 -2.91 29.85
N ILE A 632 10.96 -2.49 30.98
CA ILE A 632 9.70 -1.75 31.04
C ILE A 632 10.02 -0.24 31.03
N LEU A 633 9.68 0.41 29.94
CA LEU A 633 9.92 1.84 29.74
C LEU A 633 8.91 2.68 30.50
N PHE A 634 7.64 2.24 30.54
CA PHE A 634 6.56 2.91 31.23
C PHE A 634 5.49 1.91 31.67
N ALA A 635 4.88 2.16 32.83
CA ALA A 635 3.72 1.41 33.31
C ALA A 635 2.90 2.27 34.26
N SER A 636 1.59 2.40 34.00
CA SER A 636 0.68 3.16 34.87
C SER A 636 -0.70 2.53 34.90
N TYR A 637 -1.15 2.12 36.10
CA TYR A 637 -2.51 1.72 36.39
C TYR A 637 -3.25 2.85 37.15
N GLY A 638 -4.36 3.33 36.60
CA GLY A 638 -5.14 4.45 37.15
C GLY A 638 -5.79 5.25 36.04
N THR A 639 -5.50 6.55 35.95
CA THR A 639 -6.03 7.45 34.91
C THR A 639 -4.94 8.02 33.99
N PRO A 640 -4.07 7.18 33.37
CA PRO A 640 -2.99 7.67 32.51
C PRO A 640 -3.53 8.54 31.37
N PHE A 641 -2.77 9.57 31.00
CA PHE A 641 -3.07 10.41 29.85
C PHE A 641 -2.53 9.78 28.58
N GLY A 642 -3.27 9.94 27.47
CA GLY A 642 -2.84 9.55 26.14
C GLY A 642 -2.94 8.05 25.86
N ASN A 643 -2.08 7.57 24.96
CA ASN A 643 -2.07 6.21 24.43
C ASN A 643 -0.64 5.76 24.07
N CYS A 644 -0.50 4.63 23.36
CA CYS A 644 0.81 4.11 22.94
C CYS A 644 1.61 4.97 21.94
N GLN A 645 1.08 6.11 21.47
CA GLN A 645 1.83 7.10 20.70
C GLN A 645 2.43 8.20 21.59
N SER A 646 1.68 8.62 22.62
CA SER A 646 2.09 9.62 23.59
C SER A 646 1.35 9.33 24.88
N TYR A 647 2.09 9.07 25.97
CA TYR A 647 1.53 8.70 27.26
C TYR A 647 2.18 9.48 28.40
N ALA A 648 1.40 9.75 29.44
CA ALA A 648 1.89 10.33 30.69
C ALA A 648 1.15 9.73 31.88
N GLN A 649 1.78 9.81 33.06
CA GLN A 649 1.12 9.43 34.30
C GLN A 649 -0.08 10.35 34.56
N GLY A 650 -1.19 9.76 34.99
CA GLY A 650 -2.42 10.47 35.34
C GLY A 650 -2.37 11.10 36.72
N SER A 651 -3.43 11.85 37.05
CA SER A 651 -3.69 12.32 38.42
C SER A 651 -3.90 11.18 39.41
N CYS A 652 -4.41 10.02 38.94
CA CYS A 652 -4.49 8.78 39.69
C CYS A 652 -3.51 7.74 39.11
N HIS A 653 -2.66 7.18 39.97
CA HIS A 653 -1.67 6.18 39.60
C HIS A 653 -1.33 5.27 40.79
N ALA A 654 -1.32 3.95 40.57
CA ALA A 654 -0.80 3.00 41.54
C ALA A 654 0.74 2.94 41.48
N SER A 655 1.42 3.34 42.55
CA SER A 655 2.90 3.44 42.61
C SER A 655 3.63 2.12 42.35
N ASN A 656 2.98 0.98 42.59
CA ASN A 656 3.51 -0.36 42.32
C ASN A 656 3.30 -0.84 40.86
N SER A 657 2.69 -0.02 39.99
CA SER A 657 2.35 -0.41 38.60
C SER A 657 3.54 -0.99 37.85
N LYS A 658 4.68 -0.29 37.89
CA LYS A 658 5.89 -0.71 37.19
C LYS A 658 6.47 -1.99 37.76
N THR A 659 6.57 -2.10 39.08
CA THR A 659 7.10 -3.28 39.77
C THR A 659 6.30 -4.54 39.43
N ILE A 660 4.97 -4.46 39.43
CA ILE A 660 4.11 -5.60 39.07
C ILE A 660 4.36 -6.04 37.62
N VAL A 661 4.37 -5.07 36.71
CA VAL A 661 4.59 -5.35 35.28
C VAL A 661 5.99 -5.94 35.05
N GLU A 662 7.01 -5.44 35.73
CA GLU A 662 8.38 -5.96 35.64
C GLU A 662 8.47 -7.42 36.09
N GLN A 663 7.85 -7.75 37.23
CA GLN A 663 7.77 -9.14 37.73
C GLN A 663 7.09 -10.09 36.73
N ASP A 664 6.06 -9.60 36.04
CA ASP A 664 5.29 -10.42 35.12
C ASP A 664 5.95 -10.59 33.75
N CYS A 665 6.71 -9.60 33.29
CA CYS A 665 7.10 -9.50 31.88
C CYS A 665 8.60 -9.58 31.61
N LEU A 666 9.47 -9.11 32.52
CA LEU A 666 10.91 -9.06 32.23
C LEU A 666 11.49 -10.45 31.93
N GLY A 667 12.34 -10.52 30.91
CA GLY A 667 12.98 -11.75 30.45
C GLY A 667 12.06 -12.73 29.71
N LYS A 668 10.76 -12.44 29.59
CA LYS A 668 9.80 -13.28 28.88
C LYS A 668 9.58 -12.76 27.46
N ARG A 669 9.35 -13.68 26.51
CA ARG A 669 8.95 -13.32 25.14
C ARG A 669 7.56 -12.68 25.10
N SER A 670 6.66 -13.18 25.94
CA SER A 670 5.28 -12.70 26.05
C SER A 670 4.80 -12.79 27.49
N CYS A 671 3.93 -11.85 27.90
CA CYS A 671 3.32 -11.83 29.22
C CYS A 671 1.86 -11.37 29.15
N SER A 672 1.10 -11.66 30.20
CA SER A 672 -0.29 -11.21 30.37
C SER A 672 -0.50 -10.70 31.78
N ILE A 673 -1.07 -9.49 31.89
CA ILE A 673 -1.22 -8.78 33.17
C ILE A 673 -2.69 -8.43 33.37
N SER A 674 -3.33 -9.01 34.39
CA SER A 674 -4.74 -8.77 34.69
C SER A 674 -4.98 -7.34 35.20
N VAL A 675 -5.84 -6.59 34.52
CA VAL A 675 -6.21 -5.20 34.83
C VAL A 675 -7.29 -5.20 35.91
N THR A 676 -6.88 -5.23 37.19
CA THR A 676 -7.81 -5.23 38.34
C THR A 676 -7.27 -4.49 39.54
N SER A 677 -8.19 -3.92 40.32
CA SER A 677 -7.85 -3.37 41.63
C SER A 677 -7.38 -4.43 42.62
N LYS A 678 -7.72 -5.72 42.43
CA LYS A 678 -7.16 -6.81 43.24
C LYS A 678 -5.65 -6.96 43.04
N ARG A 679 -5.15 -6.70 41.84
CA ARG A 679 -3.72 -6.84 41.49
C ARG A 679 -2.92 -5.58 41.81
N PHE A 680 -3.47 -4.41 41.50
CA PHE A 680 -2.76 -3.13 41.59
C PHE A 680 -3.15 -2.27 42.79
N GLY A 681 -4.19 -2.64 43.54
CA GLY A 681 -4.89 -1.76 44.47
C GLY A 681 -5.93 -0.88 43.76
N ASP A 682 -6.70 -0.11 44.54
CA ASP A 682 -7.65 0.87 43.98
C ASP A 682 -7.13 2.31 44.17
N PRO A 683 -6.27 2.82 43.27
CA PRO A 683 -5.69 4.14 43.40
C PRO A 683 -6.71 5.28 43.19
N CYS A 684 -7.88 4.99 42.62
CA CYS A 684 -8.96 5.95 42.42
C CYS A 684 -10.33 5.27 42.51
N PRO A 685 -10.89 5.14 43.72
CA PRO A 685 -12.20 4.57 43.94
C PRO A 685 -13.27 5.29 43.12
N GLY A 686 -14.20 4.53 42.53
CA GLY A 686 -15.29 5.06 41.72
C GLY A 686 -14.93 5.52 40.31
N LEU A 687 -13.65 5.62 39.95
CA LEU A 687 -13.22 5.93 38.59
C LEU A 687 -12.81 4.65 37.82
N PRO A 688 -13.06 4.59 36.50
CA PRO A 688 -12.52 3.54 35.64
C PRO A 688 -10.99 3.58 35.60
N LYS A 689 -10.36 2.42 35.73
CA LYS A 689 -8.89 2.28 35.70
C LYS A 689 -8.42 1.73 34.37
N THR A 690 -7.29 2.28 33.91
CA THR A 690 -6.59 1.83 32.71
C THR A 690 -5.16 1.48 33.07
N LEU A 691 -4.68 0.34 32.56
CA LEU A 691 -3.28 -0.03 32.55
C LEU A 691 -2.69 0.32 31.19
N VAL A 692 -1.69 1.22 31.17
CA VAL A 692 -0.82 1.47 30.01
C VAL A 692 0.55 0.89 30.33
N VAL A 693 1.10 0.09 29.41
CA VAL A 693 2.46 -0.47 29.51
C VAL A 693 3.21 -0.22 28.22
N ASP A 694 4.46 0.22 28.33
CA ASP A 694 5.42 0.28 27.23
C ASP A 694 6.67 -0.52 27.59
N ALA A 695 7.01 -1.48 26.73
CA ALA A 695 8.10 -2.41 26.92
C ALA A 695 9.07 -2.37 25.73
N GLN A 696 10.36 -2.44 26.04
CA GLN A 696 11.42 -2.65 25.07
C GLN A 696 11.61 -4.14 24.81
N CYS A 697 11.68 -4.52 23.54
CA CYS A 697 11.99 -5.86 23.06
C CYS A 697 13.43 -5.91 22.55
N LYS A 698 14.23 -6.86 23.05
CA LYS A 698 15.59 -7.11 22.56
C LYS A 698 15.89 -8.59 22.44
#